data_AF-A0A4Q2CX83-F1
#
_entry.id   AF-A0A4Q2CX83-F1
#
_cell.length_a   1.000
_cell.length_b   1.000
_cell.length_c   1.000
_cell.angle_alpha   90.00
_cell.angle_beta   90.00
_cell.angle_gamma   90.00
#
_symmetry.space_group_name_H-M   'P 1'
#
loop_
_entity.id
_entity.type
_entity.pdbx_description
1 polymer ?
#
loop_
_entity_poly.entity_id
_entity_poly.type
_entity_poly.pdbx_seq_one_letter_code
_entity_poly.pdbx_strand_id
1 'polypeptide(L)'
;QSDDSAEPEVEARKTPGPSMASLGTGQSDDDSAEQQGPETEATAHQNNQHPQAMTNVGNTLQAPNEDTPAGISADATKPARRKNPEREASSMPPVKPAGDNRPIKPKNPKRHASILAQTPENEVIFVDLEDLAPKDEEERLKIMKDVITVVKVEDSSVDSQADLEGGTTPSLQLGVLVERYSEETKEMELWDGQGRCHRYKPCVHLKEDYAAWFSIYEACASNYTDTRCLGQPRPKFIDDPQGSLFRCLRQDEYDVMTASEVQKILSSQSIVITQSTGPNIRFDASGIASLNTSLTRETDIQDQSIPDEHGDFSVRVRRGTPKDLLNCSGAPSGMKKSLNALSFPNPLAGIHPSAYATDVRAFFRTGKDKHCVRTLPTEDIRFGLAATEGAHHYWHIDSRGEGTFVRVATGKKIWTLAAPIDPSDVSSTAIWSVDLDVRWLDWSKWRAEMILLNAGDTLTMVLGDIEELDFGHIPDVATTAGLSDFLIFACGIELQNCLCNTSYRPTENPILIETLSKKNSLSPDEALWKYDVSSMPHEARVHNIASRARVRVILREIFSQIVVMDGAGAVQEPWKFLFFPTLAWYIHALKGYYERSFGQDSLAAKELSKEDVPDWNIFYRQLEWTSRRWPELKPLVDDLEQQNVVADNLVYALPPFTILPRDATKAKGDVETGDELFMLGMREGDASYLSVYASCAKFNPLPASGLRRKFEEDEDDGAQAKVQSHKRRREK
;
A
#
# COMPACT_ATOMS: atom_id res chain seq x y z
N GLN A 1 4.49 -66.57 31.83
CA GLN A 1 5.02 -67.85 31.33
C GLN A 1 5.82 -67.56 30.08
N SER A 2 7.12 -67.33 30.13
CA SER A 2 8.02 -67.04 31.29
C SER A 2 9.42 -66.77 30.70
N ASP A 3 10.10 -65.73 31.19
CA ASP A 3 11.45 -65.72 31.83
C ASP A 3 12.54 -66.62 31.19
N ASP A 4 13.81 -66.22 30.98
CA ASP A 4 14.71 -65.23 31.61
C ASP A 4 15.65 -64.61 30.52
N SER A 5 16.21 -63.39 30.55
CA SER A 5 16.84 -62.50 31.56
C SER A 5 18.38 -62.58 31.62
N ALA A 6 19.07 -61.43 31.46
CA ALA A 6 20.49 -61.17 31.77
C ALA A 6 20.89 -59.69 31.50
N GLU A 7 21.32 -58.96 32.54
CA GLU A 7 22.18 -57.75 32.44
C GLU A 7 23.63 -58.11 32.87
N PRO A 8 24.63 -57.19 32.89
CA PRO A 8 24.79 -56.31 34.07
C PRO A 8 25.39 -54.89 33.84
N GLU A 9 25.19 -54.04 34.87
CA GLU A 9 26.05 -52.98 35.46
C GLU A 9 27.15 -52.28 34.59
N VAL A 10 27.22 -50.95 34.46
CA VAL A 10 27.30 -49.82 35.44
C VAL A 10 28.66 -49.64 36.12
N GLU A 11 29.41 -48.60 35.73
CA GLU A 11 30.21 -47.77 36.65
C GLU A 11 30.38 -46.33 36.09
N ALA A 12 31.01 -45.39 36.84
CA ALA A 12 30.79 -43.95 36.63
C ALA A 12 31.96 -43.00 36.97
N ARG A 13 31.75 -41.70 36.66
CA ARG A 13 32.40 -40.47 37.22
C ARG A 13 33.87 -40.16 36.87
N LYS A 14 34.09 -39.09 36.08
CA LYS A 14 34.46 -37.73 36.59
C LYS A 14 34.77 -36.70 35.49
N THR A 15 34.41 -35.45 35.74
CA THR A 15 35.01 -34.24 35.14
C THR A 15 36.28 -33.83 35.93
N PRO A 16 37.24 -33.12 35.31
CA PRO A 16 37.24 -31.65 35.40
C PRO A 16 37.71 -30.92 34.11
N GLY A 17 37.57 -29.60 34.08
CA GLY A 17 38.43 -28.69 33.28
C GLY A 17 39.16 -27.73 34.22
N PRO A 18 39.53 -26.50 33.82
CA PRO A 18 39.99 -26.04 32.49
C PRO A 18 41.40 -25.41 32.57
N SER A 19 42.02 -25.02 31.44
CA SER A 19 43.21 -24.14 31.43
C SER A 19 43.32 -23.33 30.14
N MET A 20 44.07 -22.23 30.16
CA MET A 20 44.25 -21.27 29.06
C MET A 20 45.65 -21.35 28.41
N ALA A 21 45.80 -20.61 27.29
CA ALA A 21 47.05 -20.06 26.74
C ALA A 21 48.05 -21.04 26.07
N SER A 22 48.93 -20.63 25.14
CA SER A 22 48.94 -19.48 24.19
C SER A 22 50.19 -19.55 23.28
N LEU A 23 50.10 -19.12 22.02
CA LEU A 23 51.23 -18.75 21.11
C LEU A 23 52.24 -19.88 20.74
N GLY A 24 52.79 -19.85 19.51
CA GLY A 24 53.85 -20.80 19.10
C GLY A 24 54.12 -20.91 17.60
N THR A 25 54.89 -19.96 17.06
CA THR A 25 55.38 -19.86 15.67
C THR A 25 56.31 -20.98 15.19
N GLY A 26 56.33 -21.25 13.88
CA GLY A 26 57.35 -22.04 13.13
C GLY A 26 56.68 -22.84 11.99
N GLN A 27 56.93 -22.65 10.69
CA GLN A 27 58.04 -22.13 9.85
C GLN A 27 59.15 -23.14 9.48
N SER A 28 58.99 -23.71 8.28
CA SER A 28 60.01 -24.22 7.33
C SER A 28 59.21 -24.66 6.08
N ASP A 29 59.29 -24.07 4.88
CA ASP A 29 60.40 -23.59 4.03
C ASP A 29 61.08 -24.73 3.20
N ASP A 30 61.55 -24.35 2.00
CA ASP A 30 62.23 -25.14 0.94
C ASP A 30 61.36 -26.23 0.23
N ASP A 31 61.43 -26.49 -1.08
CA ASP A 31 62.17 -25.93 -2.24
C ASP A 31 61.51 -26.52 -3.53
N SER A 32 61.72 -26.10 -4.79
CA SER A 32 62.09 -24.84 -5.46
C SER A 32 62.14 -25.08 -6.99
N ALA A 33 62.41 -24.01 -7.75
CA ALA A 33 62.86 -23.97 -9.15
C ALA A 33 61.82 -24.03 -10.31
N GLU A 34 62.00 -23.34 -11.45
CA GLU A 34 62.61 -22.01 -11.74
C GLU A 34 62.50 -21.72 -13.27
N GLN A 35 62.92 -20.53 -13.71
CA GLN A 35 63.24 -20.11 -15.10
C GLN A 35 62.04 -19.83 -16.05
N GLN A 36 62.06 -18.79 -16.90
CA GLN A 36 62.96 -17.63 -17.03
C GLN A 36 62.25 -16.46 -17.74
N GLY A 37 62.80 -15.23 -17.65
CA GLY A 37 62.36 -14.05 -18.42
C GLY A 37 62.86 -14.02 -19.88
N PRO A 38 62.95 -12.85 -20.56
CA PRO A 38 63.44 -11.59 -19.98
C PRO A 38 62.70 -10.28 -20.37
N GLU A 39 62.95 -9.21 -19.58
CA GLU A 39 63.37 -7.83 -19.94
C GLU A 39 62.73 -7.08 -21.16
N THR A 40 62.46 -5.75 -21.14
CA THR A 40 62.74 -4.62 -20.21
C THR A 40 61.63 -3.52 -20.40
N GLU A 41 61.64 -2.26 -19.94
CA GLU A 41 62.66 -1.32 -19.41
C GLU A 41 62.07 -0.29 -18.40
N ALA A 42 62.49 0.99 -18.42
CA ALA A 42 62.13 2.08 -17.51
C ALA A 42 60.97 2.98 -18.05
N THR A 43 60.40 3.98 -17.37
CA THR A 43 60.65 4.75 -16.12
C THR A 43 59.27 5.28 -15.62
N ALA A 44 58.97 5.93 -14.47
CA ALA A 44 59.73 6.55 -13.37
C ALA A 44 58.88 6.61 -12.05
N HIS A 45 58.98 7.69 -11.27
CA HIS A 45 58.20 7.97 -10.05
C HIS A 45 57.66 9.41 -10.03
N GLN A 46 56.52 9.66 -9.35
CA GLN A 46 56.51 10.37 -8.05
C GLN A 46 55.10 10.49 -7.40
N ASN A 47 55.10 10.57 -6.07
CA ASN A 47 54.06 11.10 -5.16
C ASN A 47 52.61 10.60 -5.27
N ASN A 48 52.25 9.65 -4.40
CA ASN A 48 50.88 9.56 -3.84
C ASN A 48 50.85 10.22 -2.46
N GLN A 49 49.93 11.18 -2.27
CA GLN A 49 49.50 11.66 -0.95
C GLN A 49 47.99 11.40 -0.80
N HIS A 50 47.53 11.09 0.42
CA HIS A 50 46.10 10.95 0.70
C HIS A 50 45.36 12.30 0.63
N PRO A 51 44.24 12.39 -0.08
CA PRO A 51 43.05 13.08 0.42
C PRO A 51 42.36 12.12 1.41
N GLN A 52 42.28 12.40 2.71
CA GLN A 52 41.42 13.42 3.34
C GLN A 52 39.94 13.29 2.93
N ALA A 53 39.17 12.58 3.75
CA ALA A 53 37.72 12.65 3.73
C ALA A 53 37.27 14.03 4.23
N MET A 54 36.33 14.67 3.53
CA MET A 54 35.68 15.89 4.01
C MET A 54 34.53 15.53 4.94
N THR A 55 34.63 15.91 6.21
CA THR A 55 33.52 15.86 7.16
C THR A 55 32.60 17.04 6.94
N ASN A 56 31.33 16.80 6.57
CA ASN A 56 30.32 17.86 6.51
C ASN A 56 30.04 18.42 7.91
N VAL A 57 30.11 19.74 8.05
CA VAL A 57 29.91 20.44 9.32
C VAL A 57 28.46 20.86 9.47
N GLY A 58 27.65 19.99 10.08
CA GLY A 58 26.35 20.37 10.63
C GLY A 58 26.54 21.15 11.94
N ASN A 59 26.03 22.39 12.01
CA ASN A 59 26.18 23.23 13.20
C ASN A 59 25.18 22.84 14.31
N THR A 60 25.62 22.00 15.24
CA THR A 60 24.86 21.76 16.49
C THR A 60 24.86 23.01 17.37
N LEU A 61 23.72 23.70 17.48
CA LEU A 61 23.54 24.76 18.46
C LEU A 61 23.52 24.17 19.88
N GLN A 62 24.57 24.45 20.65
CA GLN A 62 24.65 24.05 22.05
C GLN A 62 23.67 24.85 22.92
N ALA A 63 22.93 24.15 23.78
CA ALA A 63 22.22 24.80 24.89
C ALA A 63 23.24 25.33 25.92
N PRO A 64 23.04 26.52 26.51
CA PRO A 64 23.92 27.05 27.53
C PRO A 64 23.70 26.34 28.87
N ASN A 65 24.79 25.97 29.55
CA ASN A 65 24.72 25.49 30.94
C ASN A 65 24.31 26.63 31.88
N GLU A 66 23.35 26.38 32.76
CA GLU A 66 23.16 27.20 33.97
C GLU A 66 24.16 26.76 35.05
N ASP A 67 24.98 27.70 35.52
CA ASP A 67 25.85 27.49 36.68
C ASP A 67 25.60 28.60 37.72
N THR A 68 25.57 28.24 39.01
CA THR A 68 24.94 29.06 40.05
C THR A 68 25.91 30.04 40.72
N PRO A 69 25.49 31.29 40.99
CA PRO A 69 25.97 32.02 42.16
C PRO A 69 24.83 32.45 43.11
N ALA A 70 25.15 32.57 44.39
CA ALA A 70 24.15 32.64 45.45
C ALA A 70 23.59 34.06 45.74
N GLY A 71 22.25 34.13 45.77
CA GLY A 71 21.43 34.77 46.82
C GLY A 71 21.76 36.15 47.39
N ILE A 72 20.87 37.11 47.15
CA ILE A 72 20.54 38.22 48.07
C ILE A 72 19.02 38.24 48.30
N SER A 73 18.59 38.52 49.53
CA SER A 73 17.19 38.60 49.93
C SER A 73 16.69 40.05 49.95
N ALA A 74 15.54 40.32 49.33
CA ALA A 74 14.70 41.49 49.62
C ALA A 74 13.22 41.16 49.35
N ASP A 75 12.32 41.86 50.06
CA ASP A 75 10.89 41.58 50.12
C ASP A 75 10.06 42.55 49.23
N ALA A 76 8.76 42.27 49.13
CA ALA A 76 7.64 43.18 48.88
C ALA A 76 7.04 43.36 47.47
N THR A 77 5.73 43.66 47.52
CA THR A 77 4.80 44.18 46.51
C THR A 77 4.16 43.23 45.47
N LYS A 78 2.82 43.21 45.55
CA LYS A 78 1.85 42.43 44.75
C LYS A 78 1.65 43.04 43.34
N PRO A 79 1.37 42.24 42.31
CA PRO A 79 0.57 42.65 41.16
C PRO A 79 -0.95 42.41 41.37
N ALA A 80 -1.78 42.97 40.49
CA ALA A 80 -3.23 43.09 40.72
C ALA A 80 -4.08 41.91 40.18
N ARG A 81 -5.12 41.55 40.95
CA ARG A 81 -6.14 40.54 40.62
C ARG A 81 -7.07 41.05 39.50
N ARG A 82 -6.82 40.66 38.24
CA ARG A 82 -7.79 40.87 37.14
C ARG A 82 -9.06 40.05 37.39
N LYS A 83 -10.20 40.57 36.95
CA LYS A 83 -11.53 39.94 37.10
C LYS A 83 -11.87 39.11 35.87
N ASN A 84 -12.40 37.91 36.06
CA ASN A 84 -13.25 37.28 35.05
C ASN A 84 -14.64 37.96 35.08
N PRO A 85 -15.28 38.18 33.92
CA PRO A 85 -16.73 38.36 33.87
C PRO A 85 -17.42 37.02 34.08
N GLU A 86 -18.51 37.01 34.84
CA GLU A 86 -19.33 35.82 35.08
C GLU A 86 -20.21 35.52 33.85
N ARG A 87 -20.45 34.24 33.57
CA ARG A 87 -21.35 33.80 32.48
C ARG A 87 -22.63 33.26 33.10
N GLU A 88 -23.74 33.97 32.92
CA GLU A 88 -25.01 33.66 33.58
C GLU A 88 -25.56 32.28 33.17
N ALA A 89 -26.07 31.53 34.15
CA ALA A 89 -26.71 30.24 33.93
C ALA A 89 -28.20 30.43 33.64
N SER A 90 -28.64 30.05 32.43
CA SER A 90 -30.06 30.06 32.06
C SER A 90 -30.85 29.03 32.88
N SER A 91 -31.93 29.46 33.51
CA SER A 91 -32.74 28.62 34.41
C SER A 91 -33.83 27.85 33.66
N MET A 92 -33.97 26.56 33.94
CA MET A 92 -35.09 25.75 33.47
C MET A 92 -36.31 25.87 34.42
N PRO A 93 -37.55 25.90 33.90
CA PRO A 93 -38.76 25.91 34.72
C PRO A 93 -39.06 24.52 35.33
N PRO A 94 -39.77 24.43 36.47
CA PRO A 94 -39.92 23.19 37.24
C PRO A 94 -41.01 22.24 36.71
N VAL A 95 -40.71 20.94 36.70
CA VAL A 95 -41.67 19.87 36.43
C VAL A 95 -42.50 19.57 37.69
N LYS A 96 -43.83 19.39 37.54
CA LYS A 96 -44.72 18.88 38.60
C LYS A 96 -45.05 17.39 38.38
N PRO A 97 -45.25 16.60 39.45
CA PRO A 97 -45.35 15.13 39.34
C PRO A 97 -46.78 14.58 39.18
N ALA A 98 -46.82 13.39 38.56
CA ALA A 98 -47.76 12.27 38.74
C ALA A 98 -49.28 12.44 38.50
N GLY A 99 -49.85 11.55 37.67
CA GLY A 99 -51.28 11.23 37.68
C GLY A 99 -51.88 10.76 36.34
N ASP A 100 -51.72 9.49 35.95
CA ASP A 100 -52.83 8.50 35.90
C ASP A 100 -52.40 7.14 35.32
N ASN A 101 -52.90 6.03 35.89
CA ASN A 101 -52.69 4.68 35.37
C ASN A 101 -53.89 4.22 34.52
N ARG A 102 -53.67 3.84 33.25
CA ARG A 102 -54.64 3.04 32.47
C ARG A 102 -53.95 1.97 31.61
N PRO A 103 -54.35 0.69 31.70
CA PRO A 103 -53.72 -0.39 30.94
C PRO A 103 -54.24 -0.43 29.48
N ILE A 104 -53.33 -0.30 28.52
CA ILE A 104 -53.64 -0.49 27.09
C ILE A 104 -53.44 -1.97 26.73
N LYS A 105 -54.47 -2.61 26.18
CA LYS A 105 -54.42 -4.01 25.73
C LYS A 105 -53.56 -4.14 24.45
N PRO A 106 -52.79 -5.23 24.29
CA PRO A 106 -52.05 -5.48 23.05
C PRO A 106 -53.01 -5.66 21.86
N LYS A 107 -52.62 -5.14 20.69
CA LYS A 107 -53.24 -5.43 19.40
C LYS A 107 -52.28 -6.28 18.58
N ASN A 108 -52.77 -7.38 18.02
CA ASN A 108 -51.98 -8.25 17.15
C ASN A 108 -51.47 -7.48 15.92
N PRO A 109 -50.23 -7.72 15.46
CA PRO A 109 -49.75 -7.17 14.20
C PRO A 109 -50.54 -7.77 13.03
N LYS A 110 -50.95 -6.93 12.08
CA LYS A 110 -51.50 -7.39 10.80
C LYS A 110 -50.37 -7.79 9.87
N ARG A 111 -50.51 -8.92 9.19
CA ARG A 111 -49.68 -9.25 8.02
C ARG A 111 -49.81 -8.14 6.99
N HIS A 112 -48.68 -7.56 6.58
CA HIS A 112 -48.59 -6.88 5.29
C HIS A 112 -48.17 -7.90 4.23
N ALA A 113 -48.80 -7.82 3.07
CA ALA A 113 -48.44 -8.51 1.85
C ALA A 113 -48.56 -7.49 0.71
N SER A 114 -48.00 -7.81 -0.46
CA SER A 114 -47.93 -6.93 -1.64
C SER A 114 -46.98 -5.73 -1.52
N ILE A 115 -45.68 -5.99 -1.71
CA ILE A 115 -44.80 -5.11 -2.47
C ILE A 115 -44.36 -5.93 -3.69
N LEU A 116 -44.95 -5.64 -4.86
CA LEU A 116 -44.65 -6.34 -6.11
C LEU A 116 -45.15 -5.53 -7.33
N ALA A 117 -44.67 -4.29 -7.47
CA ALA A 117 -44.83 -3.43 -8.67
C ALA A 117 -44.01 -2.13 -8.54
N GLN A 118 -42.69 -2.23 -8.54
CA GLN A 118 -41.80 -1.10 -8.88
C GLN A 118 -40.73 -1.61 -9.86
N THR A 119 -40.45 -0.80 -10.88
CA THR A 119 -39.44 -1.11 -11.92
C THR A 119 -38.05 -0.78 -11.39
N PRO A 120 -37.07 -1.70 -11.45
CA PRO A 120 -35.72 -1.43 -10.98
C PRO A 120 -34.97 -0.56 -12.00
N GLU A 121 -34.76 0.72 -11.66
CA GLU A 121 -33.72 1.55 -12.29
C GLU A 121 -32.52 1.61 -11.35
N ASN A 122 -31.51 0.79 -11.66
CA ASN A 122 -30.14 0.82 -11.11
C ASN A 122 -30.02 0.83 -9.57
N GLU A 123 -30.71 -0.09 -8.88
CA GLU A 123 -30.43 -0.41 -7.47
C GLU A 123 -29.33 -1.48 -7.39
N VAL A 124 -28.15 -1.11 -6.88
CA VAL A 124 -27.00 -2.02 -6.72
C VAL A 124 -27.28 -2.97 -5.56
N ILE A 125 -27.44 -4.26 -5.87
CA ILE A 125 -27.69 -5.31 -4.88
C ILE A 125 -26.36 -5.70 -4.22
N PHE A 126 -26.07 -5.10 -3.07
CA PHE A 126 -25.06 -5.63 -2.16
C PHE A 126 -25.57 -6.95 -1.55
N VAL A 127 -24.69 -7.94 -1.44
CA VAL A 127 -24.99 -9.24 -0.81
C VAL A 127 -23.92 -9.49 0.25
N ASP A 128 -24.30 -9.49 1.52
CA ASP A 128 -23.34 -9.76 2.59
C ASP A 128 -22.89 -11.22 2.57
N LEU A 129 -21.65 -11.47 3.01
CA LEU A 129 -21.08 -12.83 3.01
C LEU A 129 -21.91 -13.81 3.87
N GLU A 130 -22.62 -13.27 4.86
CA GLU A 130 -23.52 -13.99 5.76
C GLU A 130 -24.83 -14.44 5.05
N ASP A 131 -25.31 -13.70 4.04
CA ASP A 131 -26.48 -14.07 3.21
C ASP A 131 -26.16 -15.16 2.18
N LEU A 132 -24.89 -15.32 1.80
CA LEU A 132 -24.42 -16.41 0.95
C LEU A 132 -24.17 -17.70 1.75
N ALA A 133 -23.84 -17.59 3.03
CA ALA A 133 -23.48 -18.71 3.89
C ALA A 133 -24.49 -19.89 3.91
N PRO A 134 -25.83 -19.69 3.98
CA PRO A 134 -26.80 -20.79 4.08
C PRO A 134 -27.30 -21.35 2.73
N LYS A 135 -26.83 -20.82 1.59
CA LYS A 135 -27.35 -21.15 0.25
C LYS A 135 -26.63 -22.34 -0.39
N ASP A 136 -27.34 -23.10 -1.20
CA ASP A 136 -26.77 -24.22 -1.96
C ASP A 136 -25.91 -23.76 -3.16
N GLU A 137 -25.15 -24.68 -3.74
CA GLU A 137 -24.20 -24.40 -4.82
C GLU A 137 -24.88 -23.94 -6.12
N GLU A 138 -26.10 -24.41 -6.41
CA GLU A 138 -26.83 -24.00 -7.61
C GLU A 138 -27.44 -22.60 -7.43
N GLU A 139 -27.99 -22.27 -6.25
CA GLU A 139 -28.45 -20.91 -5.95
C GLU A 139 -27.27 -19.93 -5.91
N ARG A 140 -26.12 -20.30 -5.32
CA ARG A 140 -24.89 -19.48 -5.36
C ARG A 140 -24.40 -19.26 -6.78
N LEU A 141 -24.23 -20.31 -7.58
CA LEU A 141 -23.79 -20.20 -8.97
C LEU A 141 -24.78 -19.38 -9.82
N LYS A 142 -26.08 -19.47 -9.53
CA LYS A 142 -27.09 -18.63 -10.17
C LYS A 142 -26.95 -17.16 -9.77
N ILE A 143 -26.84 -16.83 -8.48
CA ILE A 143 -26.63 -15.46 -8.01
C ILE A 143 -25.34 -14.88 -8.59
N MET A 144 -24.23 -15.63 -8.54
CA MET A 144 -22.98 -15.24 -9.18
C MET A 144 -23.17 -15.01 -10.68
N LYS A 145 -23.84 -15.91 -11.41
CA LYS A 145 -24.05 -15.76 -12.85
C LYS A 145 -24.94 -14.57 -13.20
N ASP A 146 -26.03 -14.36 -12.47
CA ASP A 146 -26.97 -13.26 -12.70
C ASP A 146 -26.28 -11.91 -12.40
N VAL A 147 -25.49 -11.81 -11.32
CA VAL A 147 -24.71 -10.59 -10.98
C VAL A 147 -23.51 -10.37 -11.91
N ILE A 148 -22.73 -11.41 -12.24
CA ILE A 148 -21.63 -11.32 -13.22
C ILE A 148 -22.16 -10.93 -14.61
N THR A 149 -23.38 -11.31 -14.96
CA THR A 149 -24.02 -10.88 -16.22
C THR A 149 -24.39 -9.39 -16.20
N VAL A 150 -24.66 -8.80 -15.03
CA VAL A 150 -24.81 -7.33 -14.90
C VAL A 150 -23.46 -6.64 -15.01
N VAL A 151 -22.44 -7.09 -14.28
CA VAL A 151 -21.10 -6.48 -14.29
C VAL A 151 -20.45 -6.55 -15.68
N LYS A 152 -20.46 -7.71 -16.34
CA LYS A 152 -19.89 -7.91 -17.69
C LYS A 152 -20.63 -7.20 -18.83
N VAL A 153 -21.72 -6.47 -18.54
CA VAL A 153 -22.42 -5.61 -19.50
C VAL A 153 -21.99 -4.15 -19.40
N GLU A 154 -21.35 -3.74 -18.29
CA GLU A 154 -20.80 -2.39 -18.12
C GLU A 154 -19.26 -2.35 -18.12
N ASP A 155 -18.58 -3.32 -17.49
CA ASP A 155 -17.11 -3.42 -17.49
C ASP A 155 -16.60 -4.47 -18.50
N SER A 156 -15.79 -4.03 -19.47
CA SER A 156 -15.19 -4.86 -20.53
C SER A 156 -13.68 -5.09 -20.37
N SER A 157 -13.21 -5.22 -19.13
CA SER A 157 -11.84 -5.65 -18.79
C SER A 157 -11.74 -7.18 -18.86
N VAL A 158 -11.09 -7.71 -19.90
CA VAL A 158 -10.95 -9.16 -20.13
C VAL A 158 -9.61 -9.71 -19.61
N ASP A 159 -8.69 -8.81 -19.25
CA ASP A 159 -7.26 -9.07 -19.21
C ASP A 159 -6.83 -10.03 -18.09
N SER A 160 -7.52 -10.03 -16.94
CA SER A 160 -7.21 -10.91 -15.78
C SER A 160 -7.49 -12.40 -16.02
N GLN A 161 -8.07 -12.78 -17.17
CA GLN A 161 -8.18 -14.18 -17.60
C GLN A 161 -7.18 -14.54 -18.72
N ALA A 162 -6.58 -13.56 -19.40
CA ALA A 162 -5.68 -13.81 -20.53
C ALA A 162 -4.36 -14.48 -20.10
N ASP A 163 -3.75 -14.01 -19.00
CA ASP A 163 -2.48 -14.53 -18.48
C ASP A 163 -2.56 -16.02 -18.11
N LEU A 164 -3.72 -16.49 -17.65
CA LEU A 164 -3.95 -17.90 -17.29
C LEU A 164 -3.97 -18.82 -18.51
N GLU A 165 -4.52 -18.38 -19.65
CA GLU A 165 -4.72 -19.24 -20.83
C GLU A 165 -3.44 -19.40 -21.68
N GLY A 166 -2.40 -18.59 -21.45
CA GLY A 166 -1.09 -18.69 -22.11
C GLY A 166 0.08 -19.22 -21.25
N GLY A 167 -0.03 -19.17 -19.91
CA GLY A 167 1.09 -19.41 -18.99
C GLY A 167 1.65 -20.83 -18.94
N THR A 168 2.98 -20.95 -18.77
CA THR A 168 3.74 -22.22 -18.64
C THR A 168 3.74 -22.82 -17.22
N THR A 169 2.97 -22.25 -16.29
CA THR A 169 2.97 -22.60 -14.86
C THR A 169 2.78 -24.10 -14.61
N PRO A 170 3.73 -24.81 -13.97
CA PRO A 170 3.61 -26.25 -13.76
C PRO A 170 2.43 -26.62 -12.84
N SER A 171 1.72 -27.71 -13.15
CA SER A 171 0.59 -28.18 -12.34
C SER A 171 1.04 -28.69 -10.96
N LEU A 172 0.25 -28.36 -9.93
CA LEU A 172 0.49 -28.77 -8.55
C LEU A 172 0.46 -30.30 -8.40
N GLN A 173 1.48 -30.86 -7.74
CA GLN A 173 1.61 -32.30 -7.53
C GLN A 173 1.23 -32.68 -6.09
N LEU A 174 0.12 -33.40 -5.92
CA LEU A 174 -0.36 -33.94 -4.63
C LEU A 174 0.00 -35.41 -4.45
N GLY A 175 0.00 -35.89 -3.20
CA GLY A 175 0.23 -37.30 -2.85
C GLY A 175 1.68 -37.77 -3.02
N VAL A 176 2.58 -36.89 -3.44
CA VAL A 176 4.03 -37.11 -3.45
C VAL A 176 4.54 -37.08 -2.00
N LEU A 177 5.49 -37.96 -1.67
CA LEU A 177 6.18 -37.89 -0.38
C LEU A 177 7.08 -36.65 -0.32
N VAL A 178 7.00 -35.92 0.79
CA VAL A 178 7.81 -34.72 1.04
C VAL A 178 8.49 -34.80 2.41
N GLU A 179 9.78 -34.51 2.43
CA GLU A 179 10.56 -34.43 3.66
C GLU A 179 10.18 -33.18 4.47
N ARG A 180 10.49 -33.20 5.77
CA ARG A 180 10.04 -32.21 6.75
C ARG A 180 11.16 -31.86 7.71
N TYR A 181 11.99 -30.88 7.36
CA TYR A 181 13.05 -30.39 8.26
C TYR A 181 12.51 -30.01 9.65
N SER A 182 11.25 -29.58 9.72
CA SER A 182 10.52 -29.32 10.96
C SER A 182 10.60 -30.39 12.05
N GLU A 183 10.79 -31.68 11.75
CA GLU A 183 10.75 -32.72 12.79
C GLU A 183 11.91 -32.59 13.80
N GLU A 184 13.05 -32.02 13.41
CA GLU A 184 14.21 -31.76 14.29
C GLU A 184 14.15 -30.42 15.06
N THR A 185 13.13 -29.60 14.82
CA THR A 185 13.12 -28.18 15.25
C THR A 185 12.70 -27.93 16.70
N LYS A 186 13.10 -26.75 17.22
CA LYS A 186 12.74 -26.23 18.55
C LYS A 186 11.27 -25.80 18.61
N GLU A 187 10.67 -25.89 19.79
CA GLU A 187 9.40 -25.17 20.06
C GLU A 187 9.66 -23.67 20.23
N MET A 188 8.71 -22.86 19.74
CA MET A 188 8.62 -21.40 19.87
C MET A 188 7.50 -21.03 20.86
N GLU A 189 7.70 -19.97 21.64
CA GLU A 189 6.67 -19.40 22.53
C GLU A 189 6.07 -18.15 21.89
N LEU A 190 4.83 -18.27 21.40
CA LEU A 190 4.10 -17.27 20.63
C LEU A 190 2.97 -16.65 21.45
N TRP A 191 2.82 -15.34 21.38
CA TRP A 191 1.82 -14.61 22.17
C TRP A 191 0.70 -14.07 21.28
N ASP A 192 -0.55 -14.19 21.72
CA ASP A 192 -1.69 -13.56 21.05
C ASP A 192 -2.06 -12.21 21.66
N GLY A 193 -2.90 -11.44 20.96
CA GLY A 193 -3.37 -10.11 21.40
C GLY A 193 -4.25 -10.11 22.65
N GLN A 194 -4.52 -11.28 23.24
CA GLN A 194 -5.19 -11.43 24.55
C GLN A 194 -4.15 -11.74 25.65
N GLY A 195 -2.86 -11.64 25.35
CA GLY A 195 -1.75 -11.85 26.28
C GLY A 195 -1.49 -13.32 26.63
N ARG A 196 -1.99 -14.27 25.84
CA ARG A 196 -1.82 -15.71 26.11
C ARG A 196 -0.62 -16.26 25.33
N CYS A 197 0.25 -16.99 26.03
CA CYS A 197 1.34 -17.74 25.40
C CYS A 197 0.82 -19.10 24.85
N HIS A 198 1.26 -19.44 23.65
CA HIS A 198 1.01 -20.71 22.96
C HIS A 198 2.35 -21.30 22.53
N ARG A 199 2.53 -22.61 22.67
CA ARG A 199 3.68 -23.31 22.08
C ARG A 199 3.38 -23.73 20.66
N TYR A 200 4.35 -23.52 19.79
CA TYR A 200 4.29 -23.88 18.38
C TYR A 200 5.59 -24.57 17.98
N LYS A 201 5.49 -25.72 17.32
CA LYS A 201 6.62 -26.31 16.59
C LYS A 201 6.42 -25.97 15.10
N PRO A 202 7.36 -25.25 14.45
CA PRO A 202 7.24 -24.92 13.04
C PRO A 202 6.99 -26.14 12.17
N CYS A 203 6.07 -26.05 11.20
CA CYS A 203 5.95 -27.01 10.10
C CYS A 203 6.63 -26.40 8.87
N VAL A 204 7.77 -26.94 8.45
CA VAL A 204 8.62 -26.38 7.39
C VAL A 204 9.33 -27.54 6.69
N HIS A 205 9.33 -27.53 5.35
CA HIS A 205 9.98 -28.57 4.56
C HIS A 205 11.48 -28.37 4.47
N LEU A 206 11.90 -27.15 4.14
CA LEU A 206 13.30 -26.80 3.85
C LEU A 206 14.03 -26.30 5.09
N LYS A 207 15.34 -26.53 5.14
CA LYS A 207 16.20 -26.10 6.25
C LYS A 207 16.45 -24.60 6.21
N GLU A 208 16.56 -24.07 5.01
CA GLU A 208 16.85 -22.67 4.68
C GLU A 208 15.66 -21.79 5.08
N ASP A 209 14.44 -22.24 4.76
CA ASP A 209 13.19 -21.61 5.20
C ASP A 209 13.06 -21.62 6.73
N TYR A 210 13.42 -22.73 7.39
CA TYR A 210 13.40 -22.79 8.86
C TYR A 210 14.44 -21.85 9.47
N ALA A 211 15.64 -21.77 8.90
CA ALA A 211 16.69 -20.90 9.42
C ALA A 211 16.30 -19.42 9.33
N ALA A 212 15.65 -19.02 8.24
CA ALA A 212 15.08 -17.67 8.08
C ALA A 212 13.97 -17.40 9.11
N TRP A 213 12.98 -18.30 9.23
CA TRP A 213 11.91 -18.17 10.23
C TRP A 213 12.41 -18.17 11.68
N PHE A 214 13.47 -18.92 11.96
CA PHE A 214 14.08 -18.97 13.28
C PHE A 214 14.86 -17.69 13.59
N SER A 215 15.54 -17.09 12.61
CA SER A 215 16.15 -15.75 12.71
C SER A 215 15.10 -14.66 12.99
N ILE A 216 13.99 -14.66 12.25
CA ILE A 216 12.85 -13.76 12.48
C ILE A 216 12.28 -13.93 13.90
N TYR A 217 12.18 -15.17 14.38
CA TYR A 217 11.74 -15.47 15.75
C TYR A 217 12.72 -14.95 16.80
N GLU A 218 14.02 -15.21 16.69
CA GLU A 218 15.02 -14.73 17.65
C GLU A 218 15.14 -13.19 17.63
N ALA A 219 14.98 -12.54 16.47
CA ALA A 219 14.92 -11.08 16.37
C ALA A 219 13.68 -10.48 17.08
N CYS A 220 12.49 -11.06 16.87
CA CYS A 220 11.29 -10.61 17.58
C CYS A 220 11.38 -10.87 19.09
N ALA A 221 11.91 -12.03 19.49
CA ALA A 221 12.06 -12.41 20.90
C ALA A 221 13.13 -11.57 21.62
N SER A 222 14.17 -11.10 20.93
CA SER A 222 15.16 -10.18 21.52
C SER A 222 14.59 -8.79 21.83
N ASN A 223 13.50 -8.41 21.14
CA ASN A 223 12.74 -7.19 21.40
C ASN A 223 11.71 -7.32 22.55
N TYR A 224 11.59 -8.49 23.19
CA TYR A 224 10.70 -8.68 24.35
C TYR A 224 11.23 -7.95 25.59
N THR A 225 10.31 -7.41 26.39
CA THR A 225 10.65 -6.69 27.63
C THR A 225 10.88 -7.66 28.79
N ASP A 226 12.02 -7.51 29.49
CA ASP A 226 12.27 -8.17 30.79
C ASP A 226 11.51 -7.44 31.91
N THR A 227 10.20 -7.68 31.99
CA THR A 227 9.40 -7.23 33.14
C THR A 227 9.67 -8.16 34.33
N ARG A 228 10.68 -7.77 35.12
CA ARG A 228 11.20 -8.43 36.35
C ARG A 228 10.14 -8.90 37.39
N CYS A 229 8.88 -8.50 37.22
CA CYS A 229 7.75 -8.88 38.05
C CYS A 229 7.19 -10.29 37.77
N LEU A 230 7.44 -10.87 36.59
CA LEU A 230 6.83 -12.16 36.19
C LEU A 230 7.82 -13.23 35.69
N GLY A 231 9.11 -12.92 35.51
CA GLY A 231 10.17 -13.92 35.36
C GLY A 231 10.29 -14.61 33.99
N GLN A 232 9.54 -14.16 32.99
CA GLN A 232 9.74 -14.49 31.57
C GLN A 232 9.60 -13.21 30.72
N PRO A 233 10.46 -12.98 29.72
CA PRO A 233 10.30 -11.86 28.79
C PRO A 233 9.00 -11.96 27.99
N ARG A 234 8.36 -10.81 27.70
CA ARG A 234 7.10 -10.75 26.95
C ARG A 234 7.10 -9.65 25.88
N PRO A 235 6.31 -9.79 24.79
CA PRO A 235 6.18 -8.78 23.75
C PRO A 235 5.74 -7.42 24.26
N LYS A 236 6.15 -6.35 23.55
CA LYS A 236 5.81 -4.97 23.93
C LYS A 236 4.31 -4.71 23.92
N PHE A 237 3.53 -5.25 22.99
CA PHE A 237 2.07 -5.04 22.98
C PHE A 237 1.33 -5.53 24.25
N ILE A 238 1.99 -6.27 25.14
CA ILE A 238 1.49 -6.63 26.48
C ILE A 238 2.02 -5.66 27.56
N ASP A 239 3.32 -5.35 27.52
CA ASP A 239 4.06 -4.76 28.65
C ASP A 239 4.51 -3.30 28.43
N ASP A 240 4.68 -2.89 27.18
CA ASP A 240 4.78 -1.50 26.72
C ASP A 240 3.91 -1.30 25.45
N PRO A 241 2.58 -1.20 25.58
CA PRO A 241 1.67 -1.07 24.44
C PRO A 241 1.70 0.32 23.76
N GLN A 242 2.69 1.15 24.07
CA GLN A 242 2.96 2.45 23.43
C GLN A 242 4.26 2.39 22.60
N GLY A 243 5.31 1.72 23.11
CA GLY A 243 6.55 1.44 22.38
C GLY A 243 6.50 0.24 21.42
N SER A 244 5.33 -0.38 21.24
CA SER A 244 5.10 -1.56 20.38
C SER A 244 4.62 -1.18 18.97
N LEU A 245 5.00 -1.99 17.98
CA LEU A 245 4.43 -1.96 16.62
C LEU A 245 2.96 -2.40 16.53
N PHE A 246 2.41 -3.04 17.58
CA PHE A 246 1.03 -3.52 17.61
C PHE A 246 0.19 -2.86 18.72
N ARG A 247 -1.03 -2.45 18.38
CA ARG A 247 -2.06 -2.03 19.34
C ARG A 247 -3.16 -3.06 19.43
N CYS A 248 -3.14 -3.88 20.48
CA CYS A 248 -4.19 -4.85 20.75
C CYS A 248 -5.41 -4.17 21.42
N LEU A 249 -6.61 -4.48 20.93
CA LEU A 249 -7.90 -4.01 21.43
C LEU A 249 -8.91 -5.17 21.42
N ARG A 250 -9.99 -5.10 22.20
CA ARG A 250 -11.19 -5.90 21.95
C ARG A 250 -12.12 -5.21 20.95
N GLN A 251 -13.01 -5.97 20.32
CA GLN A 251 -14.07 -5.42 19.47
C GLN A 251 -14.90 -4.31 20.16
N ASP A 252 -15.30 -4.51 21.43
CA ASP A 252 -16.09 -3.52 22.18
C ASP A 252 -15.33 -2.23 22.54
N GLU A 253 -13.99 -2.28 22.51
CA GLU A 253 -13.14 -1.11 22.70
C GLU A 253 -12.91 -0.38 21.37
N TYR A 254 -12.80 -1.11 20.27
CA TYR A 254 -12.67 -0.56 18.92
C TYR A 254 -13.96 0.11 18.43
N ASP A 255 -15.12 -0.52 18.66
CA ASP A 255 -16.43 -0.05 18.17
C ASP A 255 -16.88 1.30 18.77
N VAL A 256 -16.30 1.71 19.90
CA VAL A 256 -16.57 3.00 20.55
C VAL A 256 -15.56 4.10 20.20
N MET A 257 -14.51 3.78 19.42
CA MET A 257 -13.49 4.76 19.01
C MET A 257 -14.01 5.71 17.94
N THR A 258 -13.64 6.98 18.02
CA THR A 258 -13.82 7.90 16.90
C THR A 258 -12.79 7.63 15.80
N ALA A 259 -13.11 8.02 14.57
CA ALA A 259 -12.19 7.88 13.44
C ALA A 259 -10.83 8.56 13.70
N SER A 260 -10.81 9.69 14.40
CA SER A 260 -9.59 10.41 14.78
C SER A 260 -8.69 9.62 15.72
N GLU A 261 -9.26 8.80 16.62
CA GLU A 261 -8.49 7.97 17.56
C GLU A 261 -7.98 6.70 16.88
N VAL A 262 -8.77 6.08 16.01
CA VAL A 262 -8.32 4.97 15.15
C VAL A 262 -7.17 5.43 14.25
N GLN A 263 -7.29 6.60 13.63
CA GLN A 263 -6.25 7.20 12.79
C GLN A 263 -5.01 7.60 13.60
N LYS A 264 -5.14 8.11 14.85
CA LYS A 264 -3.97 8.37 15.71
C LYS A 264 -3.22 7.09 16.10
N ILE A 265 -3.89 5.95 16.26
CA ILE A 265 -3.19 4.68 16.48
C ILE A 265 -2.50 4.24 15.17
N LEU A 266 -3.21 4.30 14.05
CA LEU A 266 -2.70 3.93 12.73
C LEU A 266 -1.62 4.88 12.16
N SER A 267 -1.16 5.90 12.89
CA SER A 267 0.07 6.61 12.53
C SER A 267 1.34 5.86 12.96
N SER A 268 1.25 5.02 13.99
CA SER A 268 2.44 4.47 14.67
C SER A 268 2.34 2.99 15.04
N GLN A 269 1.13 2.41 15.05
CA GLN A 269 0.89 1.03 15.48
C GLN A 269 -0.18 0.35 14.61
N SER A 270 0.07 -0.89 14.19
CA SER A 270 -0.95 -1.71 13.54
C SER A 270 -1.97 -2.21 14.56
N ILE A 271 -3.27 -2.08 14.25
CA ILE A 271 -4.35 -2.44 15.19
C ILE A 271 -4.65 -3.93 15.09
N VAL A 272 -4.72 -4.60 16.24
CA VAL A 272 -5.21 -5.99 16.35
C VAL A 272 -6.49 -6.00 17.16
N ILE A 273 -7.62 -6.17 16.47
CA ILE A 273 -8.94 -6.35 17.06
C ILE A 273 -9.10 -7.82 17.43
N THR A 274 -9.33 -8.07 18.71
CA THR A 274 -9.51 -9.40 19.28
C THR A 274 -10.95 -9.66 19.69
N GLN A 275 -11.32 -10.95 19.78
CA GLN A 275 -12.66 -11.39 20.20
C GLN A 275 -13.81 -10.96 19.26
N SER A 276 -13.48 -10.53 18.04
CA SER A 276 -14.43 -10.13 17.00
C SER A 276 -15.47 -11.23 16.72
N THR A 277 -16.75 -10.92 16.81
CA THR A 277 -17.82 -11.85 16.43
C THR A 277 -17.85 -12.05 14.92
N GLY A 278 -17.87 -13.29 14.45
CA GLY A 278 -17.92 -13.62 13.03
C GLY A 278 -18.48 -15.00 12.74
N PRO A 279 -18.76 -15.31 11.46
CA PRO A 279 -19.21 -16.63 11.05
C PRO A 279 -18.15 -17.70 11.39
N ASN A 280 -18.61 -18.82 11.96
CA ASN A 280 -17.76 -19.95 12.35
C ASN A 280 -17.37 -20.78 11.11
N ILE A 281 -16.44 -20.22 10.32
CA ILE A 281 -15.86 -20.83 9.13
C ILE A 281 -14.88 -21.93 9.58
N ARG A 282 -14.73 -22.97 8.74
CA ARG A 282 -13.83 -24.11 8.96
C ARG A 282 -12.97 -24.34 7.71
N PHE A 283 -11.84 -25.02 7.87
CA PHE A 283 -11.05 -25.49 6.73
C PHE A 283 -11.66 -26.78 6.16
N ASP A 284 -12.85 -26.65 5.58
CA ASP A 284 -13.58 -27.71 4.87
C ASP A 284 -14.14 -27.19 3.53
N ALA A 285 -14.80 -28.05 2.74
CA ALA A 285 -15.34 -27.68 1.43
C ALA A 285 -16.31 -26.47 1.47
N SER A 286 -17.07 -26.30 2.56
CA SER A 286 -18.00 -25.19 2.70
C SER A 286 -17.28 -23.89 3.05
N GLY A 287 -16.25 -23.96 3.89
CA GLY A 287 -15.43 -22.79 4.23
C GLY A 287 -14.51 -22.34 3.09
N ILE A 288 -13.92 -23.27 2.35
CA ILE A 288 -13.16 -22.94 1.13
C ILE A 288 -14.09 -22.32 0.06
N ALA A 289 -15.33 -22.81 -0.07
CA ALA A 289 -16.34 -22.18 -0.93
C ALA A 289 -16.85 -20.80 -0.42
N SER A 290 -16.46 -20.35 0.77
CA SER A 290 -16.74 -18.97 1.24
C SER A 290 -15.76 -17.93 0.68
N LEU A 291 -14.67 -18.37 0.02
CA LEU A 291 -13.73 -17.52 -0.72
C LEU A 291 -14.30 -17.05 -2.09
N ASN A 292 -15.62 -17.10 -2.27
CA ASN A 292 -16.37 -16.74 -3.48
C ASN A 292 -15.82 -17.36 -4.79
N THR A 293 -15.33 -18.60 -4.72
CA THR A 293 -14.70 -19.31 -5.84
C THR A 293 -15.22 -20.75 -5.95
N SER A 294 -15.18 -21.30 -7.16
CA SER A 294 -15.44 -22.73 -7.36
C SER A 294 -14.27 -23.55 -6.81
N LEU A 295 -14.58 -24.67 -6.15
CA LEU A 295 -13.58 -25.63 -5.68
C LEU A 295 -12.71 -26.19 -6.82
N THR A 296 -13.13 -26.08 -8.08
CA THR A 296 -12.39 -26.52 -9.27
C THR A 296 -11.93 -25.37 -10.17
N ARG A 297 -12.02 -24.10 -9.74
CA ARG A 297 -11.38 -22.99 -10.46
C ARG A 297 -9.87 -23.11 -10.27
N GLU A 298 -9.10 -23.06 -11.36
CA GLU A 298 -7.64 -22.99 -11.27
C GLU A 298 -7.20 -21.64 -10.70
N THR A 299 -6.15 -21.67 -9.88
CA THR A 299 -5.46 -20.51 -9.31
C THR A 299 -3.99 -20.87 -9.10
N ASP A 300 -3.18 -19.86 -8.80
CA ASP A 300 -1.77 -20.04 -8.46
C ASP A 300 -1.57 -20.30 -6.96
N ILE A 301 -0.79 -21.33 -6.66
CA ILE A 301 -0.54 -21.85 -5.32
C ILE A 301 0.97 -22.01 -5.14
N GLN A 302 1.56 -21.30 -4.17
CA GLN A 302 2.95 -21.48 -3.78
C GLN A 302 3.10 -22.82 -3.04
N ASP A 303 3.95 -23.71 -3.55
CA ASP A 303 4.29 -25.00 -2.93
C ASP A 303 5.62 -24.88 -2.17
N GLN A 304 5.54 -24.55 -0.88
CA GLN A 304 6.70 -24.37 0.01
C GLN A 304 7.36 -25.71 0.41
N SER A 305 7.12 -26.80 -0.34
CA SER A 305 7.95 -28.01 -0.31
C SER A 305 8.99 -28.05 -1.43
N ILE A 306 8.98 -27.07 -2.35
CA ILE A 306 9.89 -26.94 -3.48
C ILE A 306 10.96 -25.88 -3.11
N PRO A 307 12.26 -26.15 -3.30
CA PRO A 307 13.31 -25.14 -3.10
C PRO A 307 13.16 -23.97 -4.07
N ASP A 308 13.59 -22.78 -3.64
CA ASP A 308 13.83 -21.66 -4.53
C ASP A 308 15.09 -21.88 -5.39
N GLU A 309 15.13 -21.29 -6.58
CA GLU A 309 16.28 -21.35 -7.48
C GLU A 309 17.03 -20.02 -7.39
N HIS A 310 18.16 -20.01 -6.67
CA HIS A 310 19.01 -18.82 -6.46
C HIS A 310 18.26 -17.60 -5.88
N GLY A 311 17.29 -17.81 -5.01
CA GLY A 311 16.46 -16.73 -4.45
C GLY A 311 15.15 -16.49 -5.20
N ASP A 312 14.98 -17.00 -6.42
CA ASP A 312 13.70 -16.94 -7.11
C ASP A 312 12.67 -17.85 -6.42
N PHE A 313 11.68 -17.23 -5.78
CA PHE A 313 10.54 -17.90 -5.18
C PHE A 313 9.42 -18.20 -6.20
N SER A 314 9.45 -17.61 -7.41
CA SER A 314 8.47 -17.85 -8.47
C SER A 314 8.48 -19.32 -8.90
N VAL A 315 9.64 -19.99 -8.86
CA VAL A 315 9.76 -21.43 -9.11
C VAL A 315 8.94 -22.30 -8.15
N ARG A 316 8.44 -21.76 -7.02
CA ARG A 316 7.54 -22.45 -6.09
C ARG A 316 6.06 -22.33 -6.50
N VAL A 317 5.70 -21.44 -7.44
CA VAL A 317 4.30 -21.22 -7.88
C VAL A 317 3.81 -22.36 -8.79
N ARG A 318 2.66 -22.94 -8.45
CA ARG A 318 2.05 -24.08 -9.16
C ARG A 318 0.57 -23.82 -9.43
N ARG A 319 0.11 -24.23 -10.60
CA ARG A 319 -1.32 -24.15 -10.97
C ARG A 319 -2.09 -25.29 -10.30
N GLY A 320 -3.11 -24.97 -9.53
CA GLY A 320 -3.95 -25.94 -8.82
C GLY A 320 -5.31 -25.37 -8.44
N THR A 321 -6.10 -26.10 -7.65
CA THR A 321 -7.47 -25.69 -7.29
C THR A 321 -7.67 -25.55 -5.77
N PRO A 322 -8.71 -24.84 -5.29
CA PRO A 322 -9.06 -24.81 -3.87
C PRO A 322 -9.37 -26.20 -3.29
N LYS A 323 -9.85 -27.14 -4.12
CA LYS A 323 -10.00 -28.54 -3.74
C LYS A 323 -8.65 -29.21 -3.46
N ASP A 324 -7.57 -28.80 -4.11
CA ASP A 324 -6.25 -29.37 -3.89
C ASP A 324 -5.62 -28.92 -2.57
N LEU A 325 -5.89 -27.69 -2.13
CA LEU A 325 -5.57 -27.23 -0.77
C LEU A 325 -6.31 -28.10 0.28
N LEU A 326 -7.60 -28.37 0.07
CA LEU A 326 -8.39 -29.22 0.95
C LEU A 326 -7.86 -30.67 0.96
N ASN A 327 -7.61 -31.26 -0.21
CA ASN A 327 -7.01 -32.60 -0.35
C ASN A 327 -5.66 -32.68 0.38
N CYS A 328 -4.80 -31.68 0.22
CA CYS A 328 -3.50 -31.60 0.88
C CYS A 328 -3.62 -31.51 2.41
N SER A 329 -4.55 -30.68 2.92
CA SER A 329 -4.75 -30.50 4.36
C SER A 329 -5.13 -31.81 5.08
N GLY A 330 -5.84 -32.70 4.39
CA GLY A 330 -6.26 -34.02 4.88
C GLY A 330 -5.32 -35.19 4.54
N ALA A 331 -4.20 -34.95 3.85
CA ALA A 331 -3.27 -36.01 3.45
C ALA A 331 -2.51 -36.62 4.66
N PRO A 332 -1.91 -37.82 4.52
CA PRO A 332 -0.96 -38.37 5.50
C PRO A 332 0.22 -37.42 5.76
N SER A 333 0.81 -37.45 6.96
CA SER A 333 1.83 -36.46 7.40
C SER A 333 2.94 -36.22 6.36
N GLY A 334 3.61 -37.29 5.92
CA GLY A 334 4.68 -37.24 4.91
C GLY A 334 4.22 -36.93 3.47
N MET A 335 2.94 -36.62 3.26
CA MET A 335 2.37 -36.16 1.98
C MET A 335 1.70 -34.78 2.08
N LYS A 336 1.51 -34.23 3.29
CA LYS A 336 1.01 -32.87 3.46
C LYS A 336 2.11 -31.86 3.15
N LYS A 337 1.86 -31.01 2.16
CA LYS A 337 2.70 -29.88 1.77
C LYS A 337 2.23 -28.58 2.43
N SER A 338 3.18 -27.69 2.69
CA SER A 338 2.96 -26.28 3.03
C SER A 338 2.57 -25.49 1.77
N LEU A 339 1.27 -25.36 1.50
CA LEU A 339 0.70 -24.72 0.32
C LEU A 339 0.09 -23.37 0.69
N ASN A 340 0.40 -22.31 -0.06
CA ASN A 340 -0.08 -20.96 0.17
C ASN A 340 -0.76 -20.41 -1.10
N ALA A 341 -2.05 -20.10 -1.03
CA ALA A 341 -2.81 -19.49 -2.13
C ALA A 341 -3.27 -18.09 -1.71
N LEU A 342 -2.68 -17.07 -2.34
CA LEU A 342 -2.79 -15.66 -1.94
C LEU A 342 -3.82 -14.86 -2.74
N SER A 343 -4.41 -15.42 -3.79
CA SER A 343 -5.37 -14.72 -4.66
C SER A 343 -6.68 -15.47 -4.81
N PHE A 344 -7.71 -14.98 -4.12
CA PHE A 344 -9.12 -15.29 -4.36
C PHE A 344 -9.94 -13.98 -4.43
N PRO A 345 -9.89 -13.24 -5.54
CA PRO A 345 -10.59 -11.95 -5.68
C PRO A 345 -12.09 -12.10 -5.46
N ASN A 346 -12.68 -11.20 -4.66
CA ASN A 346 -14.07 -11.30 -4.20
C ASN A 346 -14.87 -10.04 -4.56
N PRO A 347 -15.35 -9.91 -5.82
CA PRO A 347 -16.12 -8.75 -6.27
C PRO A 347 -17.46 -8.54 -5.56
N LEU A 348 -17.94 -9.54 -4.81
CA LEU A 348 -19.19 -9.48 -4.04
C LEU A 348 -18.97 -9.10 -2.56
N ALA A 349 -17.74 -8.84 -2.13
CA ALA A 349 -17.45 -8.49 -0.74
C ALA A 349 -18.06 -7.13 -0.35
N GLY A 350 -18.62 -7.07 0.87
CA GLY A 350 -19.11 -5.82 1.45
C GLY A 350 -18.02 -4.76 1.59
N ILE A 351 -18.26 -3.58 1.00
CA ILE A 351 -17.47 -2.38 1.24
C ILE A 351 -18.27 -1.49 2.19
N HIS A 352 -17.95 -1.56 3.48
CA HIS A 352 -18.56 -0.72 4.50
C HIS A 352 -17.71 0.54 4.72
N PRO A 353 -18.29 1.72 5.00
CA PRO A 353 -17.53 2.91 5.37
C PRO A 353 -16.69 2.64 6.63
N SER A 354 -15.36 2.75 6.53
CA SER A 354 -14.46 2.60 7.67
C SER A 354 -13.96 3.95 8.20
N ALA A 355 -13.36 3.93 9.39
CA ALA A 355 -12.78 5.10 10.02
C ALA A 355 -11.51 5.62 9.30
N TYR A 356 -10.81 4.73 8.58
CA TYR A 356 -9.42 4.92 8.16
C TYR A 356 -9.19 4.78 6.65
N ALA A 357 -10.03 4.02 5.92
CA ALA A 357 -9.89 3.80 4.48
C ALA A 357 -10.31 5.06 3.70
N THR A 358 -9.30 5.83 3.27
CA THR A 358 -9.48 7.14 2.61
C THR A 358 -10.09 7.00 1.22
N ASP A 359 -9.76 5.93 0.50
CA ASP A 359 -10.33 5.49 -0.77
C ASP A 359 -11.84 5.22 -0.67
N VAL A 360 -12.27 4.37 0.27
CA VAL A 360 -13.67 4.03 0.52
C VAL A 360 -14.46 5.28 0.91
N ARG A 361 -13.85 6.13 1.75
CA ARG A 361 -14.44 7.40 2.19
C ARG A 361 -14.54 8.43 1.06
N ALA A 362 -13.58 8.47 0.13
CA ALA A 362 -13.61 9.31 -1.06
C ALA A 362 -14.69 8.83 -2.05
N PHE A 363 -14.79 7.51 -2.26
CA PHE A 363 -15.83 6.90 -3.09
C PHE A 363 -17.24 7.20 -2.58
N PHE A 364 -17.54 6.91 -1.31
CA PHE A 364 -18.87 7.18 -0.75
C PHE A 364 -19.26 8.66 -0.73
N ARG A 365 -18.28 9.58 -0.79
CA ARG A 365 -18.50 11.02 -0.93
C ARG A 365 -18.72 11.46 -2.38
N THR A 366 -17.90 10.97 -3.31
CA THR A 366 -17.79 11.52 -4.68
C THR A 366 -18.39 10.64 -5.78
N GLY A 367 -18.74 9.38 -5.50
CA GLY A 367 -19.29 8.44 -6.50
C GLY A 367 -20.64 8.84 -7.09
N LYS A 368 -21.26 9.91 -6.58
CA LYS A 368 -22.45 10.56 -7.17
C LYS A 368 -22.10 11.71 -8.12
N ASP A 369 -20.94 12.34 -7.98
CA ASP A 369 -20.53 13.50 -8.78
C ASP A 369 -20.22 13.14 -10.24
N LYS A 370 -20.14 14.15 -11.12
CA LYS A 370 -19.75 13.94 -12.52
C LYS A 370 -18.23 13.77 -12.61
N HIS A 371 -17.78 12.85 -13.47
CA HIS A 371 -16.35 12.59 -13.71
C HIS A 371 -15.59 12.09 -12.46
N CYS A 372 -16.28 11.25 -11.68
CA CYS A 372 -15.78 10.44 -10.57
C CYS A 372 -16.19 8.98 -10.79
N VAL A 373 -15.43 8.03 -10.20
CA VAL A 373 -15.68 6.59 -10.31
C VAL A 373 -17.06 6.19 -9.76
N ARG A 374 -17.73 5.23 -10.42
CA ARG A 374 -19.10 4.78 -10.08
C ARG A 374 -19.14 3.46 -9.32
N THR A 375 -18.17 2.61 -9.61
CA THR A 375 -17.85 1.37 -8.91
C THR A 375 -16.54 1.57 -8.14
N LEU A 376 -16.33 0.78 -7.10
CA LEU A 376 -14.98 0.48 -6.60
C LEU A 376 -14.50 -0.82 -7.25
N PRO A 377 -13.19 -1.01 -7.47
CA PRO A 377 -12.64 -2.28 -7.92
C PRO A 377 -12.64 -3.27 -6.74
N THR A 378 -13.83 -3.74 -6.35
CA THR A 378 -14.04 -4.54 -5.15
C THR A 378 -13.15 -5.78 -5.12
N GLU A 379 -12.91 -6.40 -6.26
CA GLU A 379 -12.07 -7.60 -6.38
C GLU A 379 -10.57 -7.34 -6.19
N ASP A 380 -10.06 -6.14 -6.50
CA ASP A 380 -8.70 -5.72 -6.18
C ASP A 380 -8.53 -5.51 -4.67
N ILE A 381 -9.48 -4.79 -4.03
CA ILE A 381 -9.38 -4.39 -2.63
C ILE A 381 -10.01 -5.39 -1.64
N ARG A 382 -10.59 -6.49 -2.11
CA ARG A 382 -11.15 -7.58 -1.29
C ARG A 382 -10.87 -8.94 -1.93
N PHE A 383 -9.93 -9.67 -1.35
CA PHE A 383 -9.59 -11.03 -1.73
C PHE A 383 -9.54 -11.97 -0.52
N GLY A 384 -9.83 -13.25 -0.75
CA GLY A 384 -9.63 -14.31 0.22
C GLY A 384 -8.22 -14.88 0.16
N LEU A 385 -7.80 -15.51 1.25
CA LEU A 385 -6.52 -16.23 1.38
C LEU A 385 -6.79 -17.66 1.86
N ALA A 386 -6.09 -18.65 1.34
CA ALA A 386 -6.17 -20.03 1.83
C ALA A 386 -4.80 -20.70 1.88
N ALA A 387 -4.47 -21.31 3.02
CA ALA A 387 -3.16 -21.86 3.27
C ALA A 387 -3.25 -23.12 4.14
N THR A 388 -2.35 -24.08 3.92
CA THR A 388 -2.22 -25.28 4.78
C THR A 388 -1.19 -25.07 5.90
N GLU A 389 -1.12 -26.02 6.83
CA GLU A 389 -0.17 -26.02 7.94
C GLU A 389 1.29 -25.89 7.45
N GLY A 390 2.01 -24.88 7.96
CA GLY A 390 3.41 -24.60 7.59
C GLY A 390 3.62 -23.67 6.38
N ALA A 391 2.53 -23.29 5.71
CA ALA A 391 2.56 -22.28 4.66
C ALA A 391 2.98 -20.90 5.20
N HIS A 392 3.84 -20.22 4.46
CA HIS A 392 4.43 -18.94 4.86
C HIS A 392 4.65 -18.02 3.65
N HIS A 393 4.90 -16.74 3.93
CA HIS A 393 5.36 -15.72 2.99
C HIS A 393 6.49 -14.93 3.67
N TYR A 394 7.43 -14.41 2.88
CA TYR A 394 8.61 -13.67 3.36
C TYR A 394 8.32 -12.18 3.59
N TRP A 395 9.33 -11.38 3.95
CA TRP A 395 9.14 -9.94 4.11
C TRP A 395 8.74 -9.29 2.78
N HIS A 396 7.69 -8.46 2.81
CA HIS A 396 7.17 -7.72 1.67
C HIS A 396 6.41 -6.49 2.17
N ILE A 397 6.30 -5.47 1.32
CA ILE A 397 5.25 -4.46 1.43
C ILE A 397 4.08 -4.97 0.57
N ASP A 398 2.84 -4.78 1.02
CA ASP A 398 1.67 -5.06 0.17
C ASP A 398 1.66 -4.18 -1.08
N SER A 399 1.01 -4.66 -2.15
CA SER A 399 1.08 -4.05 -3.48
C SER A 399 0.78 -2.54 -3.47
N ARG A 400 1.62 -1.78 -4.19
CA ARG A 400 1.59 -0.29 -4.30
C ARG A 400 1.78 0.47 -2.97
N GLY A 401 2.00 -0.21 -1.85
CA GLY A 401 1.91 0.43 -0.53
C GLY A 401 0.46 0.79 -0.19
N GLU A 402 -0.46 -0.17 -0.25
CA GLU A 402 -1.85 0.00 0.19
C GLU A 402 -2.07 -0.47 1.65
N GLY A 403 -2.98 0.19 2.37
CA GLY A 403 -3.25 -0.07 3.80
C GLY A 403 -4.14 -1.30 4.03
N THR A 404 -3.53 -2.49 4.07
CA THR A 404 -4.24 -3.78 4.18
C THR A 404 -4.83 -4.07 5.57
N PHE A 405 -5.94 -4.81 5.59
CA PHE A 405 -6.39 -5.53 6.79
C PHE A 405 -6.60 -7.02 6.49
N VAL A 406 -6.36 -7.88 7.48
CA VAL A 406 -6.51 -9.34 7.39
C VAL A 406 -7.32 -9.86 8.58
N ARG A 407 -8.43 -10.54 8.27
CA ARG A 407 -9.29 -11.24 9.24
C ARG A 407 -9.03 -12.74 9.19
N VAL A 408 -8.70 -13.36 10.32
CA VAL A 408 -8.50 -14.83 10.36
C VAL A 408 -9.87 -15.51 10.46
N ALA A 409 -10.37 -16.04 9.33
CA ALA A 409 -11.67 -16.72 9.28
C ALA A 409 -11.67 -18.09 9.99
N THR A 410 -10.56 -18.83 9.94
CA THR A 410 -10.39 -20.16 10.54
C THR A 410 -8.91 -20.42 10.81
N GLY A 411 -8.59 -21.30 11.76
CA GLY A 411 -7.22 -21.65 12.11
C GLY A 411 -6.50 -20.57 12.92
N LYS A 412 -5.21 -20.35 12.61
CA LYS A 412 -4.35 -19.32 13.19
C LYS A 412 -3.39 -18.79 12.12
N LYS A 413 -2.91 -17.55 12.28
CA LYS A 413 -1.80 -16.98 11.49
C LYS A 413 -0.80 -16.31 12.41
N ILE A 414 0.49 -16.58 12.22
CA ILE A 414 1.55 -15.75 12.82
C ILE A 414 1.72 -14.54 11.90
N TRP A 415 1.72 -13.34 12.47
CA TRP A 415 2.07 -12.13 11.74
C TRP A 415 3.31 -11.49 12.34
N THR A 416 4.23 -11.06 11.49
CA THR A 416 5.47 -10.38 11.85
C THR A 416 5.47 -9.00 11.19
N LEU A 417 5.79 -7.95 11.96
CA LEU A 417 5.99 -6.60 11.44
C LEU A 417 7.44 -6.21 11.68
N ALA A 418 8.05 -5.60 10.67
CA ALA A 418 9.34 -4.95 10.77
C ALA A 418 9.14 -3.45 10.52
N ALA A 419 9.90 -2.63 11.24
CA ALA A 419 10.03 -1.20 11.01
C ALA A 419 11.51 -0.83 11.11
N PRO A 420 11.97 0.20 10.40
CA PRO A 420 13.32 0.72 10.62
C PRO A 420 13.52 1.20 12.06
N ILE A 421 14.79 1.23 12.48
CA ILE A 421 15.22 1.75 13.78
C ILE A 421 15.31 3.28 13.75
N ASP A 422 15.76 3.86 12.64
CA ASP A 422 15.57 5.28 12.32
C ASP A 422 14.28 5.43 11.48
N PRO A 423 13.23 6.15 11.94
CA PRO A 423 11.99 6.29 11.17
C PRO A 423 12.20 6.84 9.76
N SER A 424 13.19 7.72 9.55
CA SER A 424 13.46 8.33 8.25
C SER A 424 13.90 7.32 7.18
N ASP A 425 14.37 6.12 7.56
CA ASP A 425 14.66 5.07 6.61
C ASP A 425 13.40 4.54 5.88
N VAL A 426 12.19 4.75 6.39
CA VAL A 426 10.97 4.35 5.66
C VAL A 426 10.81 5.10 4.33
N SER A 427 11.36 6.31 4.23
CA SER A 427 11.43 7.08 2.99
C SER A 427 12.77 6.93 2.24
N SER A 428 13.68 6.07 2.72
CA SER A 428 15.00 5.82 2.14
C SER A 428 14.94 4.97 0.87
N THR A 429 15.15 5.62 -0.27
CA THR A 429 15.42 5.00 -1.57
C THR A 429 16.76 4.23 -1.64
N ALA A 430 17.49 4.10 -0.52
CA ALA A 430 18.60 3.18 -0.37
C ALA A 430 18.17 1.88 0.32
N ILE A 431 17.48 1.94 1.46
CA ILE A 431 17.13 0.74 2.25
C ILE A 431 16.16 -0.20 1.51
N TRP A 432 15.29 0.34 0.65
CA TRP A 432 14.36 -0.42 -0.20
C TRP A 432 14.96 -0.87 -1.54
N SER A 433 16.28 -0.78 -1.72
CA SER A 433 16.97 -1.21 -2.94
C SER A 433 17.80 -2.48 -2.71
N VAL A 434 19.04 -2.54 -3.22
CA VAL A 434 19.94 -3.73 -3.16
C VAL A 434 20.32 -4.21 -1.75
N ASP A 435 19.98 -3.44 -0.71
CA ASP A 435 20.20 -3.80 0.71
C ASP A 435 19.10 -4.71 1.30
N LEU A 436 17.96 -4.90 0.62
CA LEU A 436 16.77 -5.56 1.18
C LEU A 436 16.69 -7.06 0.85
N ASP A 437 17.37 -7.90 1.63
CA ASP A 437 17.13 -9.34 1.62
C ASP A 437 15.81 -9.68 2.34
N VAL A 438 14.78 -10.04 1.57
CA VAL A 438 13.43 -10.41 2.07
C VAL A 438 13.40 -11.68 2.92
N ARG A 439 14.48 -12.48 2.94
CA ARG A 439 14.69 -13.66 3.79
C ARG A 439 15.54 -13.32 5.02
N TRP A 440 16.46 -12.35 4.91
CA TRP A 440 17.47 -12.02 5.91
C TRP A 440 17.63 -10.50 6.16
N LEU A 441 16.61 -9.87 6.75
CA LEU A 441 16.70 -8.45 7.16
C LEU A 441 17.88 -8.20 8.11
N ASP A 442 18.56 -7.07 7.88
CA ASP A 442 19.62 -6.56 8.75
C ASP A 442 19.03 -6.04 10.08
N TRP A 443 19.09 -6.86 11.13
CA TRP A 443 18.61 -6.51 12.47
C TRP A 443 19.38 -5.35 13.16
N SER A 444 20.41 -4.78 12.52
CA SER A 444 21.02 -3.50 12.95
C SER A 444 20.32 -2.26 12.37
N LYS A 445 19.53 -2.44 11.29
CA LYS A 445 18.65 -1.42 10.69
C LYS A 445 17.17 -1.62 11.05
N TRP A 446 16.74 -2.87 11.26
CA TRP A 446 15.34 -3.26 11.44
C TRP A 446 15.02 -3.71 12.88
N ARG A 447 13.95 -3.15 13.46
CA ARG A 447 13.28 -3.69 14.66
C ARG A 447 12.06 -4.49 14.23
N ALA A 448 11.81 -5.63 14.88
CA ALA A 448 10.70 -6.53 14.54
C ALA A 448 9.91 -6.99 15.76
N GLU A 449 8.61 -7.17 15.57
CA GLU A 449 7.69 -7.77 16.55
C GLU A 449 6.79 -8.82 15.85
N MET A 450 6.28 -9.78 16.61
CA MET A 450 5.37 -10.81 16.11
C MET A 450 4.16 -11.00 17.01
N ILE A 451 3.03 -11.40 16.41
CA ILE A 451 1.80 -11.74 17.12
C ILE A 451 1.11 -12.96 16.52
N LEU A 452 0.47 -13.76 17.38
CA LEU A 452 -0.37 -14.88 16.97
C LEU A 452 -1.83 -14.43 16.85
N LEU A 453 -2.36 -14.43 15.63
CA LEU A 453 -3.76 -14.17 15.33
C LEU A 453 -4.54 -15.51 15.35
N ASN A 454 -5.63 -15.56 16.10
CA ASN A 454 -6.54 -16.71 16.16
C ASN A 454 -7.76 -16.47 15.26
N ALA A 455 -8.52 -17.53 14.94
CA ALA A 455 -9.82 -17.40 14.28
C ALA A 455 -10.73 -16.38 15.01
N GLY A 456 -11.21 -15.38 14.27
CA GLY A 456 -11.94 -14.22 14.77
C GLY A 456 -11.10 -12.95 14.88
N ASP A 457 -9.80 -13.03 15.18
CA ASP A 457 -8.93 -11.85 15.32
C ASP A 457 -8.71 -11.16 13.95
N THR A 458 -8.62 -9.83 13.95
CA THR A 458 -8.42 -9.00 12.75
C THR A 458 -7.24 -8.06 12.96
N LEU A 459 -6.28 -8.05 12.02
CA LEU A 459 -5.16 -7.11 11.95
C LEU A 459 -5.46 -6.04 10.90
N THR A 460 -5.36 -4.76 11.24
CA THR A 460 -5.29 -3.63 10.29
C THR A 460 -3.89 -3.07 10.34
N MET A 461 -3.20 -3.10 9.20
CA MET A 461 -1.78 -2.73 9.11
C MET A 461 -1.60 -1.25 8.77
N VAL A 462 -0.50 -0.71 9.28
CA VAL A 462 -0.02 0.65 9.00
C VAL A 462 1.02 0.58 7.89
N LEU A 463 0.87 1.46 6.89
CA LEU A 463 1.98 1.81 6.00
C LEU A 463 2.95 2.63 6.82
N GLY A 464 4.21 2.18 6.89
CA GLY A 464 5.18 2.76 7.81
C GLY A 464 5.37 4.27 7.64
N ASP A 465 5.74 4.91 8.74
CA ASP A 465 6.08 6.34 8.87
C ASP A 465 4.94 7.32 8.61
N ILE A 466 4.31 7.71 9.71
CA ILE A 466 3.35 8.81 9.82
C ILE A 466 3.71 9.52 11.14
N GLU A 467 4.22 10.74 11.08
CA GLU A 467 4.69 11.47 12.27
C GLU A 467 3.55 11.69 13.30
N GLU A 468 3.87 12.05 14.56
CA GLU A 468 2.84 12.34 15.58
C GLU A 468 1.94 13.56 15.25
N LEU A 469 2.23 14.26 14.15
CA LEU A 469 1.48 15.37 13.58
C LEU A 469 0.55 14.95 12.42
N ASP A 470 0.85 13.86 11.70
CA ASP A 470 0.01 13.38 10.60
C ASP A 470 -1.09 12.46 11.16
N PHE A 471 -2.23 13.07 11.44
CA PHE A 471 -3.49 12.35 11.59
C PHE A 471 -4.06 12.15 10.19
N GLY A 472 -4.70 11.01 9.90
CA GLY A 472 -5.29 10.69 8.58
C GLY A 472 -6.48 11.58 8.12
N HIS A 473 -6.29 12.89 8.11
CA HIS A 473 -7.27 13.92 7.83
C HIS A 473 -7.11 14.47 6.41
N ILE A 474 -8.05 15.32 5.99
CA ILE A 474 -7.81 16.17 4.82
C ILE A 474 -6.82 17.25 5.30
N PRO A 475 -5.62 17.40 4.71
CA PRO A 475 -4.58 18.26 5.25
C PRO A 475 -5.07 19.69 5.50
N ASP A 476 -4.82 20.23 6.69
CA ASP A 476 -5.12 21.64 6.97
C ASP A 476 -4.07 22.55 6.33
N VAL A 477 -4.33 22.92 5.07
CA VAL A 477 -3.48 23.80 4.24
C VAL A 477 -3.35 25.24 4.78
N ALA A 478 -4.02 25.60 5.89
CA ALA A 478 -3.70 26.81 6.65
C ALA A 478 -2.50 26.64 7.60
N THR A 479 -2.05 25.40 7.83
CA THR A 479 -0.87 25.04 8.63
C THR A 479 0.32 24.68 7.73
N THR A 480 1.54 24.81 8.27
CA THR A 480 2.77 24.44 7.53
C THR A 480 2.85 22.95 7.25
N ALA A 481 2.45 22.10 8.20
CA ALA A 481 2.35 20.64 8.00
C ALA A 481 1.33 20.31 6.90
N GLY A 482 0.06 20.69 7.09
CA GLY A 482 -1.00 20.39 6.12
C GLY A 482 -0.80 20.97 4.72
N LEU A 483 -0.05 22.07 4.57
CA LEU A 483 0.40 22.51 3.25
C LEU A 483 1.49 21.59 2.67
N SER A 484 2.45 21.16 3.49
CA SER A 484 3.51 20.22 3.09
C SER A 484 2.92 18.89 2.62
N ASP A 485 2.03 18.28 3.40
CA ASP A 485 1.35 17.01 3.05
C ASP A 485 0.59 17.14 1.71
N PHE A 486 -0.07 18.28 1.49
CA PHE A 486 -0.76 18.57 0.24
C PHE A 486 0.20 18.79 -0.95
N LEU A 487 1.39 19.35 -0.73
CA LEU A 487 2.44 19.46 -1.75
C LEU A 487 2.99 18.08 -2.14
N ILE A 488 3.24 17.20 -1.16
CA ILE A 488 3.65 15.81 -1.37
C ILE A 488 2.62 15.08 -2.24
N PHE A 489 1.34 15.15 -1.85
CA PHE A 489 0.23 14.59 -2.64
C PHE A 489 0.18 15.17 -4.06
N ALA A 490 0.33 16.49 -4.22
CA ALA A 490 0.30 17.12 -5.53
C ALA A 490 1.47 16.73 -6.44
N CYS A 491 2.69 16.57 -5.88
CA CYS A 491 3.83 16.01 -6.59
C CYS A 491 3.57 14.55 -7.01
N GLY A 492 2.95 13.75 -6.13
CA GLY A 492 2.50 12.39 -6.45
C GLY A 492 1.53 12.34 -7.65
N ILE A 493 0.57 13.26 -7.73
CA ILE A 493 -0.36 13.36 -8.88
C ILE A 493 0.35 13.77 -10.18
N GLU A 494 1.35 14.67 -10.12
CA GLU A 494 2.20 14.97 -11.29
C GLU A 494 3.01 13.75 -11.76
N LEU A 495 3.46 12.93 -10.80
CA LEU A 495 4.30 11.74 -11.00
C LEU A 495 3.50 10.44 -11.19
N GLN A 496 2.17 10.43 -11.15
CA GLN A 496 1.35 9.21 -11.18
C GLN A 496 1.63 8.27 -12.37
N ASN A 497 1.98 8.81 -13.56
CA ASN A 497 2.41 7.99 -14.70
C ASN A 497 3.79 7.33 -14.43
N CYS A 498 4.68 8.02 -13.72
CA CYS A 498 6.00 7.56 -13.30
C CYS A 498 5.97 6.58 -12.10
N LEU A 499 4.78 6.27 -11.57
CA LEU A 499 4.54 5.39 -10.42
C LEU A 499 3.59 4.22 -10.77
N CYS A 500 3.25 4.06 -12.06
CA CYS A 500 2.24 3.11 -12.53
C CYS A 500 2.87 2.11 -13.52
N ASN A 501 2.89 0.81 -13.19
CA ASN A 501 3.57 -0.20 -14.00
C ASN A 501 3.02 -0.31 -15.45
N THR A 502 1.71 -0.10 -15.64
CA THR A 502 1.10 -0.05 -16.99
C THR A 502 1.55 1.15 -17.84
N SER A 503 2.37 2.07 -17.31
CA SER A 503 3.06 3.11 -18.09
C SER A 503 4.33 2.61 -18.79
N TYR A 504 4.85 1.43 -18.43
CA TYR A 504 6.13 0.90 -18.92
C TYR A 504 5.97 -0.31 -19.82
N ARG A 505 4.96 -1.16 -19.57
CA ARG A 505 4.54 -2.18 -20.53
C ARG A 505 4.07 -1.48 -21.82
N PRO A 506 4.58 -1.83 -23.02
CA PRO A 506 4.08 -1.28 -24.29
C PRO A 506 2.61 -1.62 -24.51
N THR A 507 1.92 -0.87 -25.39
CA THR A 507 0.63 -1.33 -25.92
C THR A 507 0.83 -2.51 -26.86
N GLU A 508 -0.05 -3.49 -26.81
CA GLU A 508 -0.10 -4.58 -27.80
C GLU A 508 -1.04 -4.26 -28.98
N ASN A 509 -1.77 -3.13 -28.93
CA ASN A 509 -2.79 -2.78 -29.91
C ASN A 509 -2.16 -2.48 -31.29
N PRO A 510 -2.32 -3.36 -32.31
CA PRO A 510 -1.59 -3.22 -33.57
C PRO A 510 -2.09 -2.02 -34.39
N ILE A 511 -3.37 -1.66 -34.26
CA ILE A 511 -3.96 -0.50 -34.96
C ILE A 511 -3.37 0.80 -34.42
N LEU A 512 -3.17 0.90 -33.10
CA LEU A 512 -2.57 2.06 -32.45
C LEU A 512 -1.10 2.21 -32.88
N ILE A 513 -0.30 1.15 -32.78
CA ILE A 513 1.12 1.12 -33.20
C ILE A 513 1.26 1.49 -34.68
N GLU A 514 0.50 0.84 -35.56
CA GLU A 514 0.61 1.06 -37.00
C GLU A 514 0.20 2.50 -37.38
N THR A 515 -0.82 3.06 -36.72
CA THR A 515 -1.25 4.45 -36.95
C THR A 515 -0.24 5.47 -36.41
N LEU A 516 0.38 5.23 -35.25
CA LEU A 516 1.45 6.07 -34.70
C LEU A 516 2.66 6.15 -35.64
N SER A 517 3.09 4.98 -36.14
CA SER A 517 4.21 4.83 -37.07
C SER A 517 3.91 5.56 -38.39
N LYS A 518 2.76 5.25 -39.02
CA LYS A 518 2.32 5.85 -40.30
C LYS A 518 2.14 7.36 -40.25
N LYS A 519 1.61 7.91 -39.16
CA LYS A 519 1.29 9.35 -39.06
C LYS A 519 2.53 10.24 -38.97
N ASN A 520 3.64 9.69 -38.44
CA ASN A 520 4.84 10.47 -38.12
C ASN A 520 6.09 10.02 -38.89
N SER A 521 5.97 9.02 -39.77
CA SER A 521 7.09 8.38 -40.50
C SER A 521 8.19 7.84 -39.56
N LEU A 522 7.78 7.19 -38.47
CA LEU A 522 8.66 6.59 -37.46
C LEU A 522 8.59 5.07 -37.52
N SER A 523 9.61 4.38 -37.02
CA SER A 523 9.50 2.95 -36.69
C SER A 523 8.48 2.72 -35.55
N PRO A 524 7.96 1.49 -35.37
CA PRO A 524 7.17 1.13 -34.20
C PRO A 524 7.90 1.48 -32.90
N ASP A 525 9.18 1.12 -32.78
CA ASP A 525 9.99 1.37 -31.59
C ASP A 525 10.17 2.88 -31.35
N GLU A 526 10.53 3.65 -32.38
CA GLU A 526 10.62 5.11 -32.31
C GLU A 526 9.28 5.76 -31.90
N ALA A 527 8.14 5.17 -32.28
CA ALA A 527 6.84 5.62 -31.82
C ALA A 527 6.60 5.29 -30.33
N LEU A 528 6.98 4.09 -29.86
CA LEU A 528 6.95 3.72 -28.44
C LEU A 528 7.85 4.66 -27.59
N TRP A 529 9.02 5.06 -28.11
CA TRP A 529 9.98 5.94 -27.40
C TRP A 529 9.58 7.42 -27.34
N LYS A 530 8.79 7.87 -28.31
CA LYS A 530 8.48 9.30 -28.52
C LYS A 530 7.11 9.73 -27.99
N TYR A 531 6.23 8.78 -27.72
CA TYR A 531 4.86 9.02 -27.29
C TYR A 531 4.50 8.13 -26.11
N ASP A 532 3.47 8.47 -25.33
CA ASP A 532 3.03 7.59 -24.23
C ASP A 532 2.17 6.45 -24.81
N VAL A 533 2.85 5.43 -25.38
CA VAL A 533 2.25 4.27 -26.08
C VAL A 533 2.25 3.01 -25.18
N SER A 534 2.09 3.22 -23.89
CA SER A 534 2.07 2.15 -22.89
C SER A 534 0.73 1.38 -22.87
N SER A 535 0.64 0.29 -22.10
CA SER A 535 -0.57 -0.53 -21.98
C SER A 535 -1.72 0.18 -21.26
N MET A 536 -1.43 1.25 -20.50
CA MET A 536 -2.41 2.06 -19.76
C MET A 536 -3.67 2.39 -20.61
N PRO A 537 -4.88 2.03 -20.14
CA PRO A 537 -6.13 2.27 -20.85
C PRO A 537 -6.39 3.75 -21.16
N HIS A 538 -7.18 4.01 -22.21
CA HIS A 538 -7.55 5.36 -22.63
C HIS A 538 -8.17 6.18 -21.49
N GLU A 539 -9.09 5.57 -20.74
CA GLU A 539 -9.81 6.23 -19.65
C GLU A 539 -8.89 6.55 -18.47
N ALA A 540 -7.96 5.66 -18.13
CA ALA A 540 -6.94 5.91 -17.12
C ALA A 540 -6.07 7.12 -17.50
N ARG A 541 -5.67 7.25 -18.78
CA ARG A 541 -4.94 8.44 -19.27
C ARG A 541 -5.76 9.72 -19.15
N VAL A 542 -7.04 9.69 -19.52
CA VAL A 542 -7.96 10.82 -19.41
C VAL A 542 -8.18 11.23 -17.94
N HIS A 543 -8.32 10.26 -17.04
CA HIS A 543 -8.38 10.50 -15.59
C HIS A 543 -7.07 11.08 -15.05
N ASN A 544 -5.91 10.55 -15.46
CA ASN A 544 -4.60 11.07 -15.06
C ASN A 544 -4.42 12.54 -15.48
N ILE A 545 -4.78 12.89 -16.72
CA ILE A 545 -4.80 14.27 -17.23
C ILE A 545 -5.74 15.13 -16.34
N ALA A 546 -6.96 14.67 -16.09
CA ALA A 546 -7.92 15.40 -15.27
C ALA A 546 -7.45 15.61 -13.81
N SER A 547 -6.75 14.63 -13.21
CA SER A 547 -6.18 14.74 -11.86
C SER A 547 -5.08 15.81 -11.80
N ARG A 548 -4.14 15.80 -12.76
CA ARG A 548 -3.08 16.84 -12.86
C ARG A 548 -3.62 18.23 -13.14
N ALA A 549 -4.77 18.33 -13.81
CA ALA A 549 -5.48 19.59 -13.96
C ALA A 549 -6.08 20.06 -12.63
N ARG A 550 -6.91 19.20 -12.00
CA ARG A 550 -7.61 19.49 -10.74
C ARG A 550 -6.65 19.89 -9.63
N VAL A 551 -5.54 19.17 -9.44
CA VAL A 551 -4.59 19.47 -8.37
C VAL A 551 -3.87 20.81 -8.59
N ARG A 552 -3.57 21.18 -9.84
CA ARG A 552 -3.01 22.49 -10.19
C ARG A 552 -4.00 23.64 -9.91
N VAL A 553 -5.30 23.43 -10.16
CA VAL A 553 -6.35 24.40 -9.82
C VAL A 553 -6.48 24.58 -8.30
N ILE A 554 -6.45 23.48 -7.55
CA ILE A 554 -6.51 23.51 -6.08
C ILE A 554 -5.26 24.21 -5.49
N LEU A 555 -4.05 23.89 -5.97
CA LEU A 555 -2.82 24.59 -5.59
C LEU A 555 -2.90 26.10 -5.89
N ARG A 556 -3.37 26.49 -7.08
CA ARG A 556 -3.55 27.91 -7.44
C ARG A 556 -4.51 28.62 -6.47
N GLU A 557 -5.62 27.98 -6.13
CA GLU A 557 -6.61 28.53 -5.19
C GLU A 557 -6.02 28.70 -3.79
N ILE A 558 -5.36 27.66 -3.24
CA ILE A 558 -4.67 27.70 -1.94
C ILE A 558 -3.62 28.83 -1.92
N PHE A 559 -2.71 28.86 -2.90
CA PHE A 559 -1.67 29.88 -3.01
C PHE A 559 -2.22 31.30 -3.22
N SER A 560 -3.45 31.44 -3.73
CA SER A 560 -4.14 32.74 -3.81
C SER A 560 -4.66 33.22 -2.43
N GLN A 561 -5.00 32.28 -1.54
CA GLN A 561 -5.54 32.55 -0.21
C GLN A 561 -4.47 32.71 0.88
N ILE A 562 -3.20 32.40 0.60
CA ILE A 562 -2.10 32.49 1.57
C ILE A 562 -0.96 33.42 1.14
N VAL A 563 -0.17 33.85 2.13
CA VAL A 563 1.16 34.43 1.98
C VAL A 563 2.15 33.47 2.64
N VAL A 564 3.07 32.91 1.85
CA VAL A 564 4.20 32.14 2.37
C VAL A 564 5.33 33.12 2.68
N MET A 565 5.97 32.95 3.83
CA MET A 565 7.19 33.65 4.21
C MET A 565 8.27 32.64 4.57
N ASP A 566 9.53 32.91 4.21
CA ASP A 566 10.67 32.10 4.64
C ASP A 566 11.03 32.32 6.13
N GLY A 567 12.00 31.57 6.63
CA GLY A 567 12.54 31.70 7.98
C GLY A 567 13.22 33.03 8.30
N ALA A 568 13.43 33.91 7.32
CA ALA A 568 13.87 35.30 7.52
C ALA A 568 12.70 36.31 7.51
N GLY A 569 11.46 35.84 7.27
CA GLY A 569 10.25 36.65 7.18
C GLY A 569 10.08 37.36 5.84
N ALA A 570 10.84 37.01 4.81
CA ALA A 570 10.63 37.56 3.47
C ALA A 570 9.50 36.82 2.75
N VAL A 571 8.64 37.55 2.06
CA VAL A 571 7.50 36.98 1.32
C VAL A 571 8.00 36.24 0.10
N GLN A 572 7.61 34.97 -0.02
CA GLN A 572 8.02 34.06 -1.09
C GLN A 572 6.87 33.75 -2.05
N GLU A 573 7.23 33.35 -3.27
CA GLU A 573 6.29 32.88 -4.28
C GLU A 573 6.11 31.36 -4.12
N PRO A 574 4.93 30.84 -3.73
CA PRO A 574 4.79 29.45 -3.29
C PRO A 574 5.11 28.38 -4.36
N TRP A 575 4.86 28.64 -5.65
CA TRP A 575 5.22 27.67 -6.70
C TRP A 575 6.74 27.47 -6.77
N LYS A 576 7.50 28.56 -6.80
CA LYS A 576 8.97 28.55 -6.88
C LYS A 576 9.67 28.20 -5.58
N PHE A 577 9.09 28.52 -4.43
CA PHE A 577 9.72 28.31 -3.13
C PHE A 577 9.42 26.94 -2.50
N LEU A 578 8.24 26.36 -2.78
CA LEU A 578 7.82 25.08 -2.20
C LEU A 578 7.59 24.00 -3.26
N PHE A 579 6.69 24.24 -4.22
CA PHE A 579 6.21 23.17 -5.11
C PHE A 579 7.27 22.66 -6.12
N PHE A 580 7.87 23.54 -6.91
CA PHE A 580 8.86 23.12 -7.92
C PHE A 580 10.13 22.51 -7.31
N PRO A 581 10.70 23.01 -6.19
CA PRO A 581 11.82 22.35 -5.51
C PRO A 581 11.46 20.94 -5.01
N THR A 582 10.27 20.75 -4.43
CA THR A 582 9.79 19.43 -3.98
C THR A 582 9.66 18.46 -5.15
N LEU A 583 9.02 18.89 -6.25
CA LEU A 583 8.85 18.06 -7.45
C LEU A 583 10.18 17.77 -8.15
N ALA A 584 11.14 18.71 -8.11
CA ALA A 584 12.49 18.49 -8.63
C ALA A 584 13.24 17.44 -7.81
N TRP A 585 13.17 17.52 -6.47
CA TRP A 585 13.73 16.51 -5.57
C TRP A 585 13.15 15.13 -5.86
N TYR A 586 11.83 15.02 -6.04
CA TYR A 586 11.18 13.72 -6.29
C TYR A 586 11.58 13.13 -7.64
N ILE A 587 11.70 13.94 -8.69
CA ILE A 587 12.19 13.51 -10.00
C ILE A 587 13.64 13.01 -9.90
N HIS A 588 14.49 13.70 -9.14
CA HIS A 588 15.89 13.33 -8.94
C HIS A 588 16.07 12.07 -8.07
N ALA A 589 15.32 11.98 -6.96
CA ALA A 589 15.31 10.83 -6.06
C ALA A 589 14.81 9.55 -6.76
N LEU A 590 13.77 9.66 -7.61
CA LEU A 590 13.27 8.54 -8.41
C LEU A 590 14.29 8.05 -9.44
N LYS A 591 15.11 8.93 -10.03
CA LYS A 591 16.26 8.52 -10.86
C LYS A 591 17.32 7.79 -10.03
N GLY A 592 17.69 8.33 -8.88
CA GLY A 592 18.63 7.69 -7.95
C GLY A 592 18.17 6.29 -7.49
N TYR A 593 16.88 6.15 -7.18
CA TYR A 593 16.26 4.86 -6.86
C TYR A 593 16.32 3.89 -8.03
N TYR A 594 16.00 4.35 -9.25
CA TYR A 594 16.07 3.51 -10.45
C TYR A 594 17.48 2.99 -10.66
N GLU A 595 18.50 3.84 -10.67
CA GLU A 595 19.88 3.40 -10.96
C GLU A 595 20.44 2.48 -9.87
N ARG A 596 20.07 2.67 -8.59
CA ARG A 596 20.41 1.73 -7.51
C ARG A 596 19.75 0.36 -7.67
N SER A 597 18.47 0.33 -8.06
CA SER A 597 17.67 -0.90 -8.09
C SER A 597 17.84 -1.68 -9.39
N PHE A 598 17.91 -0.97 -10.52
CA PHE A 598 17.80 -1.50 -11.88
C PHE A 598 18.97 -1.12 -12.81
N GLY A 599 19.96 -0.35 -12.33
CA GLY A 599 21.15 0.00 -13.09
C GLY A 599 22.06 -1.21 -13.37
N GLN A 600 23.00 -1.08 -14.33
CA GLN A 600 23.80 -2.21 -14.85
C GLN A 600 24.62 -2.96 -13.77
N ASP A 601 25.06 -2.25 -12.73
CA ASP A 601 25.83 -2.83 -11.63
C ASP A 601 24.97 -3.50 -10.55
N SER A 602 23.66 -3.22 -10.48
CA SER A 602 22.73 -3.81 -9.50
C SER A 602 22.75 -5.34 -9.56
N LEU A 603 22.69 -5.99 -8.39
CA LEU A 603 22.51 -7.44 -8.29
C LEU A 603 21.07 -7.85 -8.59
N ALA A 604 20.09 -7.12 -8.04
CA ALA A 604 18.66 -7.35 -8.30
C ALA A 604 18.32 -7.28 -9.80
N ALA A 605 18.95 -6.36 -10.54
CA ALA A 605 18.78 -6.23 -12.00
C ALA A 605 19.26 -7.44 -12.82
N LYS A 606 19.97 -8.39 -12.19
CA LYS A 606 20.48 -9.63 -12.82
C LYS A 606 19.58 -10.85 -12.51
N GLU A 607 18.69 -10.71 -11.53
CA GLU A 607 17.80 -11.76 -11.03
C GLU A 607 16.32 -11.51 -11.41
N LEU A 608 15.93 -10.24 -11.62
CA LEU A 608 14.62 -9.87 -12.15
C LEU A 608 14.44 -10.22 -13.63
N SER A 609 13.19 -10.48 -14.03
CA SER A 609 12.82 -10.58 -15.45
C SER A 609 12.91 -9.21 -16.14
N LYS A 610 12.96 -9.19 -17.48
CA LYS A 610 12.92 -7.93 -18.25
C LYS A 610 11.53 -7.30 -18.24
N GLU A 611 10.54 -8.08 -17.88
CA GLU A 611 9.12 -7.76 -17.85
C GLU A 611 8.70 -7.12 -16.52
N ASP A 612 9.50 -7.31 -15.46
CA ASP A 612 9.34 -6.71 -14.13
C ASP A 612 10.15 -5.41 -13.94
N VAL A 613 11.25 -5.25 -14.66
CA VAL A 613 12.04 -4.00 -14.65
C VAL A 613 11.37 -2.95 -15.54
N PRO A 614 10.99 -1.76 -15.02
CA PRO A 614 10.50 -0.66 -15.85
C PRO A 614 11.55 -0.26 -16.90
N ASP A 615 11.20 -0.13 -18.19
CA ASP A 615 12.22 0.25 -19.17
C ASP A 615 12.82 1.63 -18.86
N TRP A 616 14.15 1.68 -18.77
CA TRP A 616 14.95 2.87 -18.44
C TRP A 616 14.57 4.10 -19.29
N ASN A 617 14.45 3.97 -20.60
CA ASN A 617 14.15 5.10 -21.47
C ASN A 617 12.70 5.57 -21.27
N ILE A 618 11.73 4.65 -21.06
CA ILE A 618 10.35 5.05 -20.77
C ILE A 618 10.26 5.72 -19.40
N PHE A 619 10.93 5.17 -18.39
CA PHE A 619 11.02 5.74 -17.03
C PHE A 619 11.58 7.16 -17.06
N TYR A 620 12.76 7.35 -17.66
CA TYR A 620 13.38 8.67 -17.79
C TYR A 620 12.57 9.63 -18.67
N ARG A 621 11.90 9.13 -19.73
CA ARG A 621 11.01 9.96 -20.58
C ARG A 621 9.76 10.42 -19.83
N GLN A 622 9.14 9.58 -19.01
CA GLN A 622 7.98 9.93 -18.21
C GLN A 622 8.32 11.06 -17.21
N LEU A 623 9.48 10.95 -16.55
CA LEU A 623 10.03 12.00 -15.69
C LEU A 623 10.38 13.28 -16.47
N GLU A 624 10.96 13.15 -17.67
CA GLU A 624 11.30 14.29 -18.54
C GLU A 624 10.05 15.04 -19.02
N TRP A 625 8.98 14.36 -19.42
CA TRP A 625 7.72 15.01 -19.79
C TRP A 625 7.05 15.74 -18.62
N THR A 626 7.25 15.26 -17.39
CA THR A 626 6.77 15.93 -16.18
C THR A 626 7.64 17.15 -15.85
N SER A 627 8.97 17.09 -15.94
CA SER A 627 9.84 18.26 -15.73
C SER A 627 9.71 19.33 -16.83
N ARG A 628 9.58 18.94 -18.10
CA ARG A 628 9.39 19.86 -19.23
C ARG A 628 8.03 20.58 -19.25
N ARG A 629 7.00 20.06 -18.58
CA ARG A 629 5.65 20.69 -18.52
C ARG A 629 5.68 22.05 -17.80
N TRP A 630 6.70 22.31 -17.00
CA TRP A 630 6.85 23.49 -16.18
C TRP A 630 8.22 24.15 -16.48
N PRO A 631 8.27 25.34 -17.12
CA PRO A 631 9.53 25.99 -17.48
C PRO A 631 10.47 26.25 -16.30
N GLU A 632 9.90 26.46 -15.11
CA GLU A 632 10.61 26.60 -13.83
C GLU A 632 11.22 25.30 -13.28
N LEU A 633 10.67 24.13 -13.63
CA LEU A 633 11.00 22.84 -13.00
C LEU A 633 12.20 22.15 -13.65
N LYS A 634 12.27 22.16 -14.98
CA LYS A 634 13.38 21.53 -15.72
C LYS A 634 14.77 22.05 -15.28
N PRO A 635 15.00 23.36 -15.09
CA PRO A 635 16.28 23.86 -14.57
C PRO A 635 16.61 23.35 -13.17
N LEU A 636 15.63 23.25 -12.26
CA LEU A 636 15.86 22.75 -10.90
C LEU A 636 16.26 21.27 -10.86
N VAL A 637 15.70 20.47 -11.76
CA VAL A 637 16.12 19.07 -11.96
C VAL A 637 17.55 19.01 -12.54
N ASP A 638 17.84 19.83 -13.54
CA ASP A 638 19.18 19.89 -14.16
C ASP A 638 20.26 20.39 -13.18
N ASP A 639 19.92 21.34 -12.30
CA ASP A 639 20.80 21.84 -11.25
C ASP A 639 21.13 20.77 -10.20
N LEU A 640 20.16 19.92 -9.80
CA LEU A 640 20.37 18.79 -8.88
C LEU A 640 21.28 17.71 -9.50
N GLU A 641 21.04 17.39 -10.77
CA GLU A 641 21.85 16.45 -11.55
C GLU A 641 23.28 16.97 -11.74
N GLN A 642 23.46 18.23 -12.14
CA GLN A 642 24.78 18.84 -12.32
C GLN A 642 25.58 18.95 -11.01
N GLN A 643 24.91 19.17 -9.88
CA GLN A 643 25.54 19.20 -8.55
C GLN A 643 25.90 17.80 -8.02
N ASN A 644 25.48 16.72 -8.69
CA ASN A 644 25.64 15.33 -8.23
C ASN A 644 25.09 15.12 -6.81
N VAL A 645 23.96 15.75 -6.48
CA VAL A 645 23.35 15.62 -5.14
C VAL A 645 22.92 14.17 -4.94
N VAL A 646 23.36 13.55 -3.84
CA VAL A 646 22.87 12.21 -3.47
C VAL A 646 21.48 12.38 -2.86
N ALA A 647 20.46 12.02 -3.63
CA ALA A 647 19.13 11.76 -3.10
C ALA A 647 19.05 10.27 -2.76
N ASP A 648 19.27 9.96 -1.49
CA ASP A 648 19.06 8.66 -0.84
C ASP A 648 17.67 8.55 -0.19
N ASN A 649 16.99 9.67 0.05
CA ASN A 649 15.65 9.72 0.66
C ASN A 649 14.63 10.48 -0.23
N LEU A 650 13.36 10.03 -0.23
CA LEU A 650 12.24 10.71 -0.92
C LEU A 650 11.80 12.01 -0.21
N VAL A 651 11.93 12.10 1.12
CA VAL A 651 11.56 13.30 1.89
C VAL A 651 12.42 14.47 1.45
N TYR A 652 11.76 15.47 0.84
CA TYR A 652 12.39 16.74 0.56
C TYR A 652 12.39 17.59 1.83
N ALA A 653 13.59 17.97 2.31
CA ALA A 653 13.76 18.89 3.42
C ALA A 653 13.32 20.31 3.01
N LEU A 654 12.01 20.58 3.14
CA LEU A 654 11.40 21.87 2.82
C LEU A 654 12.11 23.02 3.56
N PRO A 655 12.38 24.16 2.90
CA PRO A 655 13.00 25.30 3.55
C PRO A 655 12.08 25.84 4.65
N PRO A 656 12.59 26.18 5.86
CA PRO A 656 11.76 26.67 6.96
C PRO A 656 10.87 27.84 6.52
N PHE A 657 9.56 27.68 6.70
CA PHE A 657 8.56 28.63 6.21
C PHE A 657 7.42 28.83 7.22
N THR A 658 6.66 29.91 7.02
CA THR A 658 5.42 30.19 7.74
C THR A 658 4.32 30.61 6.77
N ILE A 659 3.06 30.38 7.16
CA ILE A 659 1.87 30.74 6.39
C ILE A 659 1.14 31.86 7.13
N LEU A 660 0.75 32.91 6.41
CA LEU A 660 -0.26 33.86 6.86
C LEU A 660 -1.48 33.78 5.92
N PRO A 661 -2.72 33.79 6.43
CA PRO A 661 -3.89 33.93 5.58
C PRO A 661 -3.89 35.31 4.91
N ARG A 662 -4.12 35.36 3.60
CA ARG A 662 -4.34 36.60 2.86
C ARG A 662 -5.79 37.01 3.05
N ASP A 663 -6.04 38.30 3.29
CA ASP A 663 -7.41 38.84 3.32
C ASP A 663 -8.12 38.52 2.00
N ALA A 664 -9.16 37.68 2.09
CA ALA A 664 -9.77 37.03 0.92
C ALA A 664 -10.72 37.97 0.16
N THR A 665 -10.18 39.03 -0.44
CA THR A 665 -10.82 39.75 -1.54
C THR A 665 -10.93 38.80 -2.73
N LYS A 666 -12.00 38.00 -2.76
CA LYS A 666 -12.24 36.88 -3.69
C LYS A 666 -11.52 37.06 -5.02
N ALA A 667 -10.46 36.28 -5.22
CA ALA A 667 -9.96 36.05 -6.56
C ALA A 667 -11.13 35.47 -7.36
N LYS A 668 -11.62 36.23 -8.34
CA LYS A 668 -12.41 35.62 -9.42
C LYS A 668 -11.40 34.88 -10.29
N GLY A 669 -11.07 33.67 -9.90
CA GLY A 669 -10.66 32.68 -10.88
C GLY A 669 -11.81 32.54 -11.87
N ASP A 670 -11.53 32.77 -13.16
CA ASP A 670 -12.48 32.42 -14.20
C ASP A 670 -12.73 30.91 -14.13
N VAL A 671 -13.99 30.50 -14.31
CA VAL A 671 -14.37 29.08 -14.18
C VAL A 671 -13.85 28.35 -15.39
N GLU A 672 -12.73 27.64 -15.22
CA GLU A 672 -12.10 26.84 -16.27
C GLU A 672 -13.10 25.84 -16.85
N THR A 673 -13.26 25.90 -18.16
CA THR A 673 -14.06 24.96 -18.94
C THR A 673 -13.44 23.56 -18.89
N GLY A 674 -14.23 22.54 -19.26
CA GLY A 674 -13.73 21.16 -19.33
C GLY A 674 -12.51 21.01 -20.25
N ASP A 675 -12.49 21.76 -21.36
CA ASP A 675 -11.38 21.77 -22.32
C ASP A 675 -10.15 22.48 -21.75
N GLU A 676 -10.31 23.62 -21.06
CA GLU A 676 -9.20 24.32 -20.41
C GLU A 676 -8.58 23.46 -19.30
N LEU A 677 -9.39 22.81 -18.45
CA LEU A 677 -8.91 21.83 -17.47
C LEU A 677 -8.16 20.69 -18.17
N PHE A 678 -8.73 20.11 -19.23
CA PHE A 678 -8.07 19.01 -19.93
C PHE A 678 -6.71 19.42 -20.50
N MET A 679 -6.63 20.57 -21.18
CA MET A 679 -5.38 21.15 -21.69
C MET A 679 -4.38 21.45 -20.56
N LEU A 680 -4.85 21.95 -19.41
CA LEU A 680 -4.03 22.25 -18.23
C LEU A 680 -3.32 21.01 -17.66
N GLY A 681 -3.92 19.83 -17.82
CA GLY A 681 -3.46 18.54 -17.31
C GLY A 681 -2.55 17.71 -18.23
N MET A 682 -2.42 18.07 -19.51
CA MET A 682 -1.62 17.32 -20.49
C MET A 682 -0.11 17.57 -20.36
N ARG A 683 0.69 16.56 -20.67
CA ARG A 683 2.13 16.64 -21.00
C ARG A 683 2.37 16.40 -22.49
N GLU A 684 3.62 16.54 -22.93
CA GLU A 684 4.08 16.36 -24.32
C GLU A 684 3.71 14.97 -24.90
N GLY A 685 3.87 13.89 -24.12
CA GLY A 685 3.49 12.53 -24.52
C GLY A 685 1.96 12.31 -24.65
N ASP A 686 1.17 12.94 -23.77
CA ASP A 686 -0.30 12.76 -23.71
C ASP A 686 -0.98 13.33 -24.97
N ALA A 687 -0.64 14.56 -25.36
CA ALA A 687 -1.22 15.23 -26.53
C ALA A 687 -0.98 14.43 -27.82
N SER A 688 0.18 13.79 -27.92
CA SER A 688 0.55 12.97 -29.09
C SER A 688 -0.25 11.66 -29.14
N TYR A 689 -0.37 10.95 -28.02
CA TYR A 689 -1.22 9.76 -27.89
C TYR A 689 -2.67 10.09 -28.29
N LEU A 690 -3.26 11.13 -27.69
CA LEU A 690 -4.65 11.53 -27.93
C LEU A 690 -4.92 11.88 -29.40
N SER A 691 -3.98 12.59 -30.03
CA SER A 691 -4.06 12.94 -31.46
C SER A 691 -4.11 11.70 -32.36
N VAL A 692 -3.47 10.59 -31.98
CA VAL A 692 -3.56 9.32 -32.73
C VAL A 692 -4.78 8.49 -32.33
N TYR A 693 -5.10 8.40 -31.03
CA TYR A 693 -6.31 7.71 -30.57
C TYR A 693 -7.58 8.29 -31.23
N ALA A 694 -7.70 9.62 -31.31
CA ALA A 694 -8.79 10.31 -32.00
C ALA A 694 -8.76 10.18 -33.54
N SER A 695 -7.67 9.63 -34.10
CA SER A 695 -7.61 9.17 -35.49
C SER A 695 -8.13 7.73 -35.59
N CYS A 696 -7.60 6.81 -34.77
CA CYS A 696 -8.01 5.39 -34.72
C CYS A 696 -9.51 5.22 -34.44
N ALA A 697 -10.07 5.97 -33.49
CA ALA A 697 -11.49 5.92 -33.13
C ALA A 697 -12.42 6.30 -34.31
N LYS A 698 -11.94 7.12 -35.27
CA LYS A 698 -12.70 7.48 -36.48
C LYS A 698 -12.63 6.39 -37.57
N PHE A 699 -11.65 5.49 -37.49
CA PHE A 699 -11.52 4.34 -38.39
C PHE A 699 -12.24 3.08 -37.88
N ASN A 700 -12.65 3.04 -36.61
CA ASN A 700 -13.49 1.98 -36.04
C ASN A 700 -14.93 2.47 -35.77
N PRO A 701 -15.77 2.65 -36.80
CA PRO A 701 -17.23 2.76 -36.63
C PRO A 701 -17.82 1.38 -36.29
N LEU A 702 -17.53 0.88 -35.08
CA LEU A 702 -18.28 -0.24 -34.53
C LEU A 702 -19.77 0.12 -34.52
N PRO A 703 -20.66 -0.72 -35.08
CA PRO A 703 -22.08 -0.41 -35.14
C PRO A 703 -22.64 -0.38 -33.71
N ALA A 704 -23.06 0.80 -33.25
CA ALA A 704 -23.49 1.05 -31.88
C ALA A 704 -24.85 0.40 -31.54
N SER A 705 -24.88 -0.93 -31.44
CA SER A 705 -26.02 -1.74 -31.04
C SER A 705 -26.22 -1.71 -29.52
N GLY A 706 -26.71 -0.58 -29.00
CA GLY A 706 -27.14 -0.45 -27.60
C GLY A 706 -27.44 0.99 -27.19
N LEU A 707 -26.44 1.87 -27.28
CA LEU A 707 -26.47 3.21 -26.68
C LEU A 707 -27.13 4.29 -27.55
N ARG A 708 -28.37 4.07 -28.00
CA ARG A 708 -29.27 5.17 -28.39
C ARG A 708 -29.93 5.75 -27.14
N ARG A 709 -29.20 6.59 -26.38
CA ARG A 709 -29.87 7.57 -25.52
C ARG A 709 -30.66 8.53 -26.41
N LYS A 710 -31.95 8.72 -26.10
CA LYS A 710 -32.71 9.85 -26.62
C LYS A 710 -32.07 11.14 -26.10
N PHE A 711 -31.43 11.89 -26.98
CA PHE A 711 -31.62 13.34 -26.93
C PHE A 711 -32.89 13.60 -27.72
N GLU A 712 -33.96 13.97 -27.01
CA GLU A 712 -35.09 14.64 -27.65
C GLU A 712 -34.73 16.12 -27.69
N GLU A 713 -34.37 16.59 -28.88
CA GLU A 713 -34.14 18.00 -29.17
C GLU A 713 -35.52 18.67 -29.31
N ASP A 714 -35.90 19.47 -28.33
CA ASP A 714 -37.06 20.37 -28.42
C ASP A 714 -36.72 21.53 -29.39
N GLU A 715 -36.78 21.26 -30.70
CA GLU A 715 -36.73 22.30 -31.74
C GLU A 715 -38.04 23.11 -31.74
N ASP A 716 -38.01 24.30 -31.15
CA ASP A 716 -39.11 25.28 -31.10
C ASP A 716 -39.34 25.97 -32.47
N ASP A 717 -39.86 25.22 -33.45
CA ASP A 717 -40.10 25.73 -34.81
C ASP A 717 -41.45 26.49 -34.93
N GLY A 718 -41.51 27.65 -34.26
CA GLY A 718 -42.71 28.46 -33.99
C GLY A 718 -43.15 29.50 -35.04
N ALA A 719 -42.70 29.39 -36.30
CA ALA A 719 -43.21 30.06 -37.52
C ALA A 719 -43.54 31.59 -37.51
N GLN A 720 -42.74 32.40 -38.23
CA GLN A 720 -43.14 33.74 -38.71
C GLN A 720 -42.91 33.96 -40.21
N ALA A 721 -43.99 34.02 -41.02
CA ALA A 721 -44.06 34.86 -42.23
C ALA A 721 -45.43 34.85 -42.94
N LYS A 722 -46.08 36.04 -43.05
CA LYS A 722 -47.19 36.37 -43.99
C LYS A 722 -48.51 35.61 -43.68
N VAL A 723 -49.71 36.10 -44.00
CA VAL A 723 -50.17 36.95 -45.11
C VAL A 723 -50.96 38.20 -44.65
N GLN A 724 -51.23 39.08 -45.61
CA GLN A 724 -51.88 40.38 -45.51
C GLN A 724 -53.28 40.38 -44.88
N SER A 725 -53.73 41.59 -44.54
CA SER A 725 -55.08 41.89 -44.07
C SER A 725 -56.19 41.45 -45.04
N HIS A 726 -57.28 40.88 -44.50
CA HIS A 726 -58.62 41.28 -44.96
C HIS A 726 -59.69 41.31 -43.86
N LYS A 727 -60.25 42.51 -43.70
CA LYS A 727 -61.28 42.92 -42.75
C LYS A 727 -62.66 42.37 -43.13
N ARG A 728 -63.21 41.37 -42.42
CA ARG A 728 -64.69 41.22 -42.21
C ARG A 728 -65.15 40.08 -41.26
N ARG A 729 -65.95 40.49 -40.26
CA ARG A 729 -67.20 39.88 -39.75
C ARG A 729 -67.25 38.41 -39.24
N ARG A 730 -67.58 38.32 -37.95
CA ARG A 730 -68.68 37.57 -37.32
C ARG A 730 -68.70 36.02 -37.35
N GLU A 731 -68.62 35.48 -36.13
CA GLU A 731 -69.66 34.63 -35.51
C GLU A 731 -70.24 33.48 -36.35
N LYS A 732 -69.78 32.26 -36.07
CA LYS A 732 -70.57 31.34 -35.25
C LYS A 732 -69.70 30.37 -34.47
#